data_AF-A0ABD3XP22-F1
#
_entry.id   AF-A0ABD3XP22-F1
#
_cell.length_a   1.000
_cell.length_b   1.000
_cell.length_c   1.000
_cell.angle_alpha   90.00
_cell.angle_beta   90.00
_cell.angle_gamma   90.00
#
_symmetry.space_group_name_H-M   'P 1'
#
loop_
_entity.id
_entity.type
_entity.pdbx_description
1 polymer ?
#
loop_
_entity_poly.entity_id
_entity_poly.type
_entity_poly.pdbx_seq_one_letter_code
_entity_poly.pdbx_strand_id
1 'polypeptide(L)'
;MDSKSIQLYTKALEAGMEKVYNIRVMVVGQFGVGKTTLIKRLLGQQVDMSKSKSTEGIDVHKHCCKISLDTGEWIQQHDDSDQLYTLNRLNKLLSVPDQEPDISQEQDVEVIYQREISYEIDATKNNGTSTTSMPSHEVKSPIQLSITRGDEIHHVEHLYKETGIAAVHLNDVKSSDSGKTKDAMMEILRLVNENAERLVKDIEKYAALSIWDFAGQFAFYTTHLMFLTTRAIYLLVIDLSQQITDLIQDDKCFIDADGTKLRQVLDLIQIWMNSIHSSVPSPDAIVPVILVGTHADKLSEKSRKEFIDKYFIKLRYMLREKPTIRHLVDDIAVDNTQSDPMLEELKKRIFELSSQQPHWGEERPARWIPLEQAIMTLKASGTKVRVEELRKKIVLDPQWMIDALKSLITAESFIKKDPAITSKFYEFIKTGKLTYELIDVIWNKENNPEFYNNKDHILRLMEQLNIIAKPRIFSEEGNEIKEERYFLAPCMLQQETPEEIISPKPNTQMESSPVLCYVFTGNFLPSAIFHRLVAACIAHWPVAKKRKEHIEENLIFCGCCVFKLDEHHKLTLYFREHVIFMRLTRMGIKDKTPSSKLCIEVKEFITRNLLKIIGYLGQGLKFEYFIQCPEYNGVSINSLVSVSRFKTNAEVHCEFHDHIIESCTVMNVWFEDQ
;
A
#
# COMPACT_ATOMS: atom_id res chain seq x y z
N MET A 1 40.70 19.78 -12.80
CA MET A 1 40.93 18.95 -11.59
C MET A 1 41.91 17.83 -11.94
N ASP A 2 42.66 17.32 -10.97
CA ASP A 2 43.73 16.33 -11.20
C ASP A 2 43.20 14.88 -11.36
N SER A 3 44.00 14.00 -11.95
CA SER A 3 43.67 12.57 -12.15
C SER A 3 43.62 11.77 -10.84
N LYS A 4 44.18 12.29 -9.74
CA LYS A 4 44.30 11.63 -8.44
C LYS A 4 42.98 11.73 -7.67
N SER A 5 42.31 12.88 -7.72
CA SER A 5 40.97 13.10 -7.15
C SER A 5 39.92 12.18 -7.77
N ILE A 6 40.00 11.90 -9.07
CA ILE A 6 39.09 10.99 -9.77
C ILE A 6 39.30 9.54 -9.29
N GLN A 7 40.55 9.12 -9.11
CA GLN A 7 40.86 7.78 -8.59
C GLN A 7 40.42 7.59 -7.13
N LEU A 8 40.65 8.60 -6.29
CA LEU A 8 40.16 8.63 -4.90
C LEU A 8 38.64 8.56 -4.84
N TYR A 9 37.94 9.35 -5.65
CA TYR A 9 36.48 9.32 -5.76
C TYR A 9 35.96 7.93 -6.15
N THR A 10 36.55 7.33 -7.18
CA THR A 10 36.12 6.02 -7.68
C THR A 10 36.31 4.92 -6.63
N LYS A 11 37.48 4.90 -5.97
CA LYS A 11 37.75 3.97 -4.87
C LYS A 11 36.80 4.14 -3.69
N ALA A 12 36.49 5.38 -3.31
CA ALA A 12 35.57 5.68 -2.21
C ALA A 12 34.13 5.21 -2.52
N LEU A 13 33.69 5.23 -3.78
CA LEU A 13 32.38 4.71 -4.16
C LEU A 13 32.32 3.19 -4.26
N GLU A 14 33.41 2.56 -4.74
CA GLU A 14 33.48 1.11 -4.95
C GLU A 14 33.58 0.34 -3.63
N ALA A 15 34.41 0.81 -2.70
CA ALA A 15 34.65 0.14 -1.41
C ALA A 15 33.92 0.80 -0.24
N GLY A 16 33.42 2.02 -0.39
CA GLY A 16 32.86 2.78 0.71
C GLY A 16 31.46 2.35 1.12
N MET A 17 31.20 2.47 2.42
CA MET A 17 29.87 2.37 3.02
C MET A 17 29.52 3.70 3.67
N GLU A 18 28.24 4.06 3.66
CA GLU A 18 27.72 5.22 4.37
C GLU A 18 26.63 4.81 5.36
N LYS A 19 26.64 5.43 6.55
CA LYS A 19 25.56 5.30 7.52
C LYS A 19 24.45 6.28 7.18
N VAL A 20 23.22 5.79 7.12
CA VAL A 20 22.05 6.60 6.77
C VAL A 20 21.18 6.86 7.98
N TYR A 21 20.91 8.16 8.23
CA TYR A 21 20.05 8.65 9.30
C TYR A 21 18.88 9.40 8.69
N ASN A 22 17.78 8.68 8.44
CA ASN A 22 16.57 9.24 7.84
C ASN A 22 15.40 9.04 8.78
N ILE A 23 14.75 10.14 9.15
CA ILE A 23 13.52 10.16 9.92
C ILE A 23 12.35 10.31 8.95
N ARG A 24 11.40 9.38 9.01
CA ARG A 24 10.15 9.48 8.28
C ARG A 24 9.00 9.53 9.27
N VAL A 25 8.27 10.65 9.25
CA VAL A 25 7.07 10.86 10.06
C VAL A 25 5.85 10.78 9.15
N MET A 26 4.91 9.89 9.45
CA MET A 26 3.63 9.78 8.75
C MET A 26 2.50 10.30 9.63
N VAL A 27 1.86 11.39 9.21
CA VAL A 27 0.79 12.04 9.95
C VAL A 27 -0.54 11.60 9.36
N VAL A 28 -1.31 10.85 10.16
CA VAL A 28 -2.55 10.20 9.73
C VAL A 28 -3.69 10.52 10.70
N GLY A 29 -4.94 10.30 10.28
CA GLY A 29 -6.11 10.57 11.11
C GLY A 29 -7.26 11.20 10.33
N GLN A 30 -8.39 11.40 11.00
CA GLN A 30 -9.62 11.94 10.42
C GLN A 30 -9.40 13.30 9.73
N PHE A 31 -10.22 13.60 8.72
CA PHE A 31 -10.23 14.91 8.08
C PHE A 31 -10.55 16.04 9.08
N GLY A 32 -9.87 17.18 8.95
CA GLY A 32 -10.16 18.37 9.78
C GLY A 32 -9.60 18.36 11.22
N VAL A 33 -8.95 17.28 11.68
CA VAL A 33 -8.40 17.19 13.05
C VAL A 33 -7.13 18.01 13.29
N GLY A 34 -6.72 18.88 12.36
CA GLY A 34 -5.57 19.77 12.55
C GLY A 34 -4.19 19.18 12.19
N LYS A 35 -4.12 18.13 11.35
CA LYS A 35 -2.86 17.50 10.90
C LYS A 35 -1.91 18.48 10.21
N THR A 36 -2.37 19.15 9.15
CA THR A 36 -1.58 20.13 8.40
C THR A 36 -1.10 21.28 9.29
N THR A 37 -1.95 21.73 10.21
CA THR A 37 -1.61 22.76 11.19
C THR A 37 -0.52 22.29 12.15
N LEU A 38 -0.64 21.07 12.69
CA LEU A 38 0.38 20.44 13.52
C LEU A 38 1.72 20.36 12.80
N ILE A 39 1.72 19.92 11.53
CA ILE A 39 2.95 19.82 10.71
C ILE A 39 3.59 21.19 10.55
N LYS A 40 2.81 22.22 10.19
CA LYS A 40 3.33 23.59 10.06
C LYS A 40 3.97 24.07 11.36
N ARG A 41 3.36 23.79 12.52
CA ARG A 41 3.92 24.10 13.85
C ARG A 41 5.20 23.33 14.15
N LEU A 42 5.24 22.03 13.86
CA LEU A 42 6.45 21.21 14.02
C LEU A 42 7.61 21.74 13.16
N LEU A 43 7.30 22.20 11.95
CA LEU A 43 8.25 22.85 11.05
C LEU A 43 8.55 24.30 11.43
N GLY A 44 8.02 24.83 12.54
CA GLY A 44 8.21 26.20 13.02
C GLY A 44 7.68 27.29 12.09
N GLN A 45 6.70 26.97 11.25
CA GLN A 45 6.03 27.91 10.36
C GLN A 45 4.91 28.65 11.10
N GLN A 46 4.65 29.90 10.69
CA GLN A 46 3.47 30.62 11.17
C GLN A 46 2.19 30.01 10.57
N VAL A 47 1.18 29.80 11.42
CA VAL A 47 -0.09 29.23 11.00
C VAL A 47 -1.19 30.28 11.08
N ASP A 48 -1.72 30.65 9.92
CA ASP A 48 -3.00 31.35 9.82
C ASP A 48 -4.14 30.33 9.73
N MET A 49 -4.83 30.13 10.85
CA MET A 49 -5.96 29.19 10.95
C MET A 49 -7.12 29.54 10.02
N SER A 50 -7.26 30.81 9.63
CA SER A 50 -8.35 31.25 8.73
C SER A 50 -8.12 30.85 7.28
N LYS A 51 -6.87 30.53 6.91
CA LYS A 51 -6.46 30.18 5.54
C LYS A 51 -6.02 28.72 5.37
N SER A 52 -5.91 27.96 6.45
CA SER A 52 -5.55 26.55 6.38
C SER A 52 -6.64 25.75 5.68
N LYS A 53 -6.37 25.35 4.44
CA LYS A 53 -7.18 24.37 3.72
C LYS A 53 -6.80 22.97 4.17
N SER A 54 -7.76 22.06 4.11
CA SER A 54 -7.49 20.65 4.40
C SER A 54 -6.74 19.98 3.27
N THR A 55 -5.86 19.05 3.62
CA THR A 55 -5.09 18.25 2.67
C THR A 55 -6.02 17.39 1.83
N GLU A 56 -5.71 17.31 0.54
CA GLU A 56 -6.34 16.43 -0.43
C GLU A 56 -5.26 15.50 -0.97
N GLY A 57 -5.39 14.18 -0.83
CA GLY A 57 -4.34 13.23 -1.20
C GLY A 57 -3.26 13.12 -0.13
N ILE A 58 -1.99 13.30 -0.49
CA ILE A 58 -0.88 13.28 0.47
C ILE A 58 0.07 14.42 0.09
N ASP A 59 0.51 15.20 1.07
CA ASP A 59 1.55 16.21 0.87
C ASP A 59 2.85 15.75 1.55
N VAL A 60 3.95 15.70 0.79
CA VAL A 60 5.24 15.26 1.32
C VAL A 60 6.18 16.45 1.54
N HIS A 61 6.49 16.73 2.81
CA HIS A 61 7.46 17.74 3.24
C HIS A 61 8.83 17.10 3.41
N LYS A 62 9.73 17.26 2.44
CA LYS A 62 11.10 16.73 2.48
C LYS A 62 12.10 17.81 2.80
N HIS A 63 13.09 17.48 3.62
CA HIS A 63 14.27 18.30 3.85
C HIS A 63 13.95 19.76 4.26
N CYS A 64 12.81 19.98 4.90
CA CYS A 64 12.45 21.28 5.50
C CYS A 64 13.22 21.53 6.80
N CYS A 65 13.62 20.45 7.48
CA CYS A 65 14.46 20.49 8.66
C CYS A 65 15.51 19.38 8.59
N LYS A 66 16.65 19.63 9.24
CA LYS A 66 17.63 18.62 9.63
C LYS A 66 17.61 18.48 11.15
N ILE A 67 17.83 17.27 11.67
CA ILE A 67 17.76 17.00 13.10
C ILE A 67 19.14 16.63 13.62
N SER A 68 19.63 17.33 14.65
CA SER A 68 20.91 17.03 15.29
C SER A 68 20.92 15.61 15.87
N LEU A 69 21.91 14.80 15.53
CA LEU A 69 22.13 13.46 16.06
C LEU A 69 22.63 13.49 17.51
N ASP A 70 23.29 14.58 17.91
CA ASP A 70 23.81 14.75 19.27
C ASP A 70 22.75 15.28 20.23
N THR A 71 21.96 16.27 19.77
CA THR A 71 21.03 17.02 20.63
C THR A 71 19.55 16.73 20.36
N GLY A 72 19.21 16.12 19.21
CA GLY A 72 17.84 15.95 18.76
C GLY A 72 17.17 17.25 18.29
N GLU A 73 17.90 18.37 18.23
CA GLU A 73 17.38 19.68 17.88
C GLU A 73 16.99 19.77 16.40
N TRP A 74 15.81 20.34 16.14
CA TRP A 74 15.27 20.53 14.79
C TRP A 74 15.73 21.87 14.22
N ILE A 75 16.50 21.83 13.13
CA ILE A 75 17.06 23.01 12.49
C ILE A 75 16.37 23.23 11.14
N GLN A 76 15.71 24.37 10.97
CA GLN A 76 15.05 24.75 9.71
C GLN A 76 16.06 24.97 8.57
N GLN A 77 15.65 24.60 7.36
CA GLN A 77 16.42 24.84 6.14
C GLN A 77 15.60 25.73 5.18
N HIS A 78 16.26 26.71 4.56
CA HIS A 78 15.61 27.76 3.76
C HIS A 78 15.84 27.67 2.24
N ASP A 79 16.71 26.79 1.75
CA ASP A 79 17.07 26.66 0.32
C ASP A 79 16.98 25.20 -0.18
N ASP A 80 16.89 25.04 -1.51
CA ASP A 80 16.77 23.78 -2.31
C ASP A 80 17.60 22.62 -1.70
N SER A 81 16.95 21.85 -0.82
CA SER A 81 17.62 21.07 0.21
C SER A 81 17.95 19.64 -0.19
N ASP A 82 17.26 19.09 -1.20
CA ASP A 82 17.46 17.72 -1.69
C ASP A 82 18.85 17.54 -2.32
N GLN A 83 19.26 18.42 -3.25
CA GLN A 83 20.56 18.32 -3.91
C GLN A 83 21.72 18.58 -2.95
N LEU A 84 21.57 19.59 -2.08
CA LEU A 84 22.61 19.95 -1.13
C LEU A 84 22.84 18.82 -0.11
N TYR A 85 21.78 18.09 0.30
CA TYR A 85 21.90 16.94 1.20
C TYR A 85 22.74 15.79 0.61
N THR A 86 22.51 15.44 -0.65
CA THR A 86 23.25 14.36 -1.31
C THR A 86 24.68 14.76 -1.66
N LEU A 87 24.90 15.99 -2.13
CA LEU A 87 26.24 16.55 -2.35
C LEU A 87 27.07 16.58 -1.06
N ASN A 88 26.42 16.89 0.05
CA ASN A 88 27.00 16.84 1.39
C ASN A 88 27.50 15.42 1.73
N ARG A 89 26.65 14.40 1.62
CA ARG A 89 27.03 13.00 1.86
C ARG A 89 28.19 12.55 0.97
N LEU A 90 28.21 13.01 -0.28
CA LEU A 90 29.31 12.73 -1.19
C LEU A 90 30.62 13.41 -0.78
N ASN A 91 30.57 14.70 -0.42
CA ASN A 91 31.74 15.43 0.06
C ASN A 91 32.37 14.79 1.30
N LYS A 92 31.54 14.23 2.19
CA LYS A 92 32.00 13.45 3.34
C LYS A 92 32.88 12.27 2.91
N LEU A 93 32.40 11.43 1.98
CA LEU A 93 33.18 10.28 1.50
C LEU A 93 34.54 10.68 0.95
N LEU A 94 34.60 11.85 0.29
CA LEU A 94 35.83 12.38 -0.30
C LEU A 94 36.75 13.08 0.70
N SER A 95 36.21 13.47 1.87
CA SER A 95 36.95 14.15 2.93
C SER A 95 37.65 13.19 3.89
N VAL A 96 37.41 11.87 3.80
CA VAL A 96 38.13 10.87 4.60
C VAL A 96 39.58 10.80 4.10
N PRO A 97 40.58 11.23 4.90
CA PRO A 97 41.96 11.24 4.46
C PRO A 97 42.54 9.82 4.51
N ASP A 98 43.13 9.36 3.39
CA ASP A 98 44.14 8.31 3.27
C ASP A 98 44.13 7.24 4.39
N GLN A 99 43.00 6.58 4.64
CA GLN A 99 43.07 5.19 5.05
C GLN A 99 43.29 4.42 3.76
N GLU A 100 44.54 4.03 3.51
CA GLU A 100 44.76 2.84 2.69
C GLU A 100 43.79 1.79 3.22
N PRO A 101 42.88 1.25 2.38
CA PRO A 101 42.07 0.13 2.81
C PRO A 101 43.05 -0.91 3.34
N ASP A 102 42.84 -1.39 4.56
CA ASP A 102 43.66 -2.43 5.14
C ASP A 102 43.43 -3.71 4.31
N ILE A 103 44.22 -3.87 3.25
CA ILE A 103 44.22 -5.02 2.35
C ILE A 103 44.99 -6.19 3.01
N SER A 104 45.38 -6.11 4.29
CA SER A 104 46.07 -7.21 4.97
C SER A 104 45.16 -8.32 5.50
N GLN A 105 43.85 -8.25 5.23
CA GLN A 105 42.96 -9.41 5.33
C GLN A 105 42.15 -9.57 4.04
N GLU A 106 42.70 -10.31 3.08
CA GLU A 106 41.89 -11.19 2.23
C GLU A 106 41.20 -12.21 3.16
N GLN A 107 40.19 -11.76 3.90
CA GLN A 107 39.10 -12.64 4.27
C GLN A 107 38.11 -12.51 3.15
N ASP A 108 37.89 -13.64 2.46
CA ASP A 108 36.78 -13.84 1.56
C ASP A 108 35.55 -13.13 2.13
N VAL A 109 35.12 -12.06 1.47
CA VAL A 109 33.81 -11.46 1.73
C VAL A 109 32.80 -12.46 1.18
N GLU A 110 32.59 -13.55 1.92
CA GLU A 110 31.38 -14.33 1.85
C GLU A 110 30.26 -13.35 2.18
N VAL A 111 29.60 -12.90 1.11
CA VAL A 111 28.44 -12.03 1.19
C VAL A 111 27.42 -12.74 2.08
N ILE A 112 27.25 -12.24 3.31
CA ILE A 112 26.18 -12.65 4.22
C ILE A 112 24.86 -12.10 3.65
N TYR A 113 24.35 -12.75 2.61
CA TYR A 113 22.93 -12.82 2.30
C TYR A 113 22.40 -14.16 2.79
N GLN A 114 22.41 -14.35 4.11
CA GLN A 114 21.60 -15.38 4.75
C GLN A 114 20.85 -14.76 5.93
N ARG A 115 19.74 -14.11 5.60
CA ARG A 115 18.54 -14.12 6.44
C ARG A 115 17.35 -14.32 5.51
N GLU A 116 17.27 -15.51 4.94
CA GLU A 116 15.97 -16.08 4.62
C GLU A 116 15.25 -16.32 5.95
N ILE A 117 14.03 -15.81 6.03
CA ILE A 117 13.04 -16.23 7.00
C ILE A 117 12.73 -17.69 6.66
N SER A 118 13.36 -18.63 7.37
CA SER A 118 12.98 -20.03 7.33
C SER A 118 11.62 -20.17 8.02
N TYR A 119 10.59 -20.49 7.24
CA TYR A 119 9.39 -21.10 7.79
C TYR A 119 9.75 -22.52 8.24
N GLU A 120 10.04 -22.70 9.53
CA GLU A 120 9.98 -24.03 10.14
C GLU A 120 8.51 -24.43 10.25
N ILE A 121 8.07 -25.30 9.34
CA ILE A 121 6.91 -26.14 9.58
C ILE A 121 7.38 -27.19 10.58
N ASP A 122 6.96 -27.01 11.83
CA ASP A 122 7.24 -27.90 12.94
C ASP A 122 6.46 -29.21 12.74
N ALA A 123 7.03 -30.13 11.95
CA ALA A 123 6.59 -31.51 11.87
C ALA A 123 7.11 -32.26 13.10
N THR A 124 6.28 -32.30 14.14
CA THR A 124 6.53 -33.09 15.34
C THR A 124 6.76 -34.57 14.97
N LYS A 125 7.99 -35.04 15.20
CA LYS A 125 8.37 -36.46 15.14
C LYS A 125 7.78 -37.20 16.34
N ASN A 126 6.83 -38.09 16.10
CA ASN A 126 6.58 -39.22 16.99
C ASN A 126 7.43 -40.41 16.54
N ASN A 127 8.19 -40.96 17.49
CA ASN A 127 9.05 -42.13 17.32
C ASN A 127 8.23 -43.42 17.20
N GLY A 128 8.66 -44.35 16.33
CA GLY A 128 8.22 -45.75 16.35
C GLY A 128 8.51 -46.55 15.07
N THR A 129 9.70 -47.17 15.01
CA THR A 129 10.03 -48.53 14.50
C THR A 129 8.88 -49.34 13.83
N SER A 130 8.95 -49.93 12.62
CA SER A 130 9.97 -50.85 12.06
C SER A 130 9.70 -51.20 10.57
N THR A 131 10.78 -51.43 9.80
CA THR A 131 11.00 -52.41 8.71
C THR A 131 9.87 -52.86 7.75
N THR A 132 10.02 -52.61 6.44
CA THR A 132 10.27 -53.63 5.37
C THR A 132 10.33 -53.00 3.95
N SER A 133 10.86 -53.78 3.00
CA SER A 133 11.53 -53.48 1.73
C SER A 133 10.68 -53.07 0.49
N MET A 134 11.37 -52.38 -0.45
CA MET A 134 11.10 -52.03 -1.89
C MET A 134 10.30 -53.07 -2.75
N PRO A 135 9.73 -52.74 -3.96
CA PRO A 135 10.22 -51.76 -4.95
C PRO A 135 9.20 -50.90 -5.77
N SER A 136 9.75 -49.80 -6.30
CA SER A 136 9.44 -48.99 -7.49
C SER A 136 8.13 -49.16 -8.28
N HIS A 137 7.35 -48.07 -8.41
CA HIS A 137 6.80 -47.62 -9.71
C HIS A 137 6.59 -46.10 -9.69
N GLU A 138 7.00 -45.47 -10.79
CA GLU A 138 7.11 -44.02 -11.03
C GLU A 138 5.77 -43.28 -10.93
N VAL A 139 5.71 -42.24 -10.09
CA VAL A 139 4.74 -41.14 -10.21
C VAL A 139 5.50 -39.91 -10.65
N LYS A 140 5.20 -39.43 -11.86
CA LYS A 140 5.75 -38.21 -12.43
C LYS A 140 5.35 -37.02 -11.56
N SER A 141 6.34 -36.36 -10.98
CA SER A 141 6.20 -35.09 -10.27
C SER A 141 5.66 -33.99 -11.20
N PRO A 142 4.90 -33.01 -10.67
CA PRO A 142 4.61 -31.78 -11.38
C PRO A 142 5.93 -31.05 -11.68
N ILE A 143 5.98 -30.40 -12.84
CA ILE A 143 7.12 -29.66 -13.36
C ILE A 143 7.66 -28.70 -12.29
N GLN A 144 8.82 -29.04 -11.72
CA GLN A 144 9.70 -28.10 -11.05
C GLN A 144 10.16 -27.11 -12.12
N LEU A 145 9.66 -25.88 -12.08
CA LEU A 145 10.39 -24.75 -12.64
C LEU A 145 11.58 -24.50 -11.70
N SER A 146 12.65 -25.27 -11.91
CA SER A 146 13.95 -25.01 -11.32
C SER A 146 14.50 -23.73 -11.93
N ILE A 147 14.23 -22.60 -11.30
CA ILE A 147 15.00 -21.38 -11.54
C ILE A 147 16.31 -21.59 -10.78
N THR A 148 17.34 -21.97 -11.52
CA THR A 148 18.70 -22.14 -11.00
C THR A 148 19.24 -20.80 -10.53
N ARG A 149 19.97 -20.78 -9.39
CA ARG A 149 20.65 -19.63 -8.77
C ARG A 149 21.49 -18.73 -9.71
N GLY A 150 21.73 -19.14 -10.96
CA GLY A 150 22.38 -18.33 -11.99
C GLY A 150 21.46 -17.28 -12.64
N ASP A 151 20.14 -17.44 -12.60
CA ASP A 151 19.22 -16.59 -13.37
C ASP A 151 18.90 -15.25 -12.68
N GLU A 152 18.97 -15.18 -11.34
CA GLU A 152 18.75 -13.92 -10.59
C GLU A 152 19.99 -13.03 -10.54
N ILE A 153 21.19 -13.62 -10.49
CA ILE A 153 22.46 -12.88 -10.54
C ILE A 153 22.63 -12.27 -11.93
N HIS A 154 22.30 -13.02 -12.99
CA HIS A 154 22.27 -12.48 -14.34
C HIS A 154 21.20 -11.39 -14.52
N HIS A 155 20.04 -11.45 -13.85
CA HIS A 155 19.03 -10.40 -13.99
C HIS A 155 19.44 -9.07 -13.33
N VAL A 156 20.18 -9.11 -12.22
CA VAL A 156 20.73 -7.90 -11.57
C VAL A 156 21.95 -7.37 -12.33
N GLU A 157 22.86 -8.22 -12.79
CA GLU A 157 23.98 -7.81 -13.68
C GLU A 157 23.50 -7.25 -15.03
N HIS A 158 22.40 -7.75 -15.57
CA HIS A 158 21.79 -7.24 -16.81
C HIS A 158 21.15 -5.86 -16.59
N LEU A 159 20.54 -5.62 -15.43
CA LEU A 159 20.09 -4.29 -14.98
C LEU A 159 21.25 -3.29 -14.81
N TYR A 160 22.45 -3.76 -14.41
CA TYR A 160 23.65 -2.93 -14.32
C TYR A 160 24.28 -2.59 -15.69
N LYS A 161 24.13 -3.45 -16.70
CA LYS A 161 24.65 -3.20 -18.05
C LYS A 161 23.75 -2.31 -18.93
N GLU A 162 22.44 -2.26 -18.66
CA GLU A 162 21.46 -1.71 -19.61
C GLU A 162 20.79 -0.38 -19.22
N THR A 163 21.00 0.14 -18.01
CA THR A 163 20.45 1.43 -17.53
C THR A 163 21.19 2.66 -18.11
N GLY A 164 22.31 2.46 -18.82
CA GLY A 164 23.17 3.55 -19.30
C GLY A 164 23.76 4.42 -18.16
N ILE A 165 23.57 4.01 -16.91
CA ILE A 165 24.22 4.61 -15.73
C ILE A 165 25.41 3.71 -15.45
N ALA A 166 26.54 4.07 -16.04
CA ALA A 166 27.78 3.31 -15.96
C ALA A 166 28.24 3.16 -14.49
N ALA A 167 27.89 2.04 -13.86
CA ALA A 167 28.78 1.38 -12.91
C ALA A 167 29.85 0.70 -13.77
N VAL A 168 30.95 1.41 -13.96
CA VAL A 168 32.14 0.92 -14.63
C VAL A 168 32.65 -0.30 -13.85
N HIS A 169 32.53 -1.50 -14.41
CA HIS A 169 33.54 -2.51 -14.14
C HIS A 169 34.80 -2.06 -14.89
N LEU A 170 35.80 -1.59 -14.15
CA LEU A 170 37.00 -0.96 -14.72
C LEU A 170 37.88 -1.88 -15.57
N ASN A 171 37.53 -3.16 -15.69
CA ASN A 171 38.28 -4.12 -16.49
C ASN A 171 37.66 -4.47 -17.86
N ASP A 172 36.43 -4.04 -18.17
CA ASP A 172 35.73 -4.45 -19.41
C ASP A 172 35.18 -3.30 -20.29
N VAL A 173 35.85 -2.13 -20.33
CA VAL A 173 35.48 -1.05 -21.25
C VAL A 173 36.23 -1.19 -22.58
N LYS A 174 35.57 -1.79 -23.58
CA LYS A 174 35.94 -1.61 -24.99
C LYS A 174 35.60 -0.17 -25.44
N SER A 175 36.59 0.72 -25.30
CA SER A 175 36.95 1.89 -26.13
C SER A 175 35.92 2.90 -26.68
N SER A 176 34.60 2.86 -26.43
CA SER A 176 33.67 3.88 -26.98
C SER A 176 32.79 4.64 -25.98
N ASP A 177 32.64 4.17 -24.73
CA ASP A 177 31.73 4.79 -23.74
C ASP A 177 32.44 5.51 -22.57
N SER A 178 33.78 5.55 -22.58
CA SER A 178 34.59 6.14 -21.50
C SER A 178 34.49 7.68 -21.39
N GLY A 179 33.93 8.36 -22.40
CA GLY A 179 33.76 9.81 -22.42
C GLY A 179 32.62 10.30 -21.53
N LYS A 180 31.43 9.72 -21.69
CA LYS A 180 30.20 10.14 -20.99
C LYS A 180 30.28 9.94 -19.48
N THR A 181 30.91 8.85 -19.04
CA THR A 181 31.09 8.56 -17.61
C THR A 181 32.08 9.52 -16.96
N LYS A 182 33.14 9.89 -17.68
CA LYS A 182 34.08 10.94 -17.23
C LYS A 182 33.40 12.30 -17.15
N ASP A 183 32.53 12.64 -18.10
CA ASP A 183 31.81 13.91 -18.11
C ASP A 183 30.82 14.03 -16.94
N ALA A 184 30.05 12.98 -16.65
CA ALA A 184 29.14 12.95 -15.49
C ALA A 184 29.90 13.00 -14.16
N MET A 185 31.02 12.28 -14.06
CA MET A 185 31.91 12.30 -12.90
C MET A 185 32.50 13.70 -12.66
N MET A 186 32.97 14.33 -13.73
CA MET A 186 33.54 15.68 -13.70
C MET A 186 32.49 16.71 -13.31
N GLU A 187 31.25 16.56 -13.74
CA GLU A 187 30.15 17.42 -13.35
C GLU A 187 29.82 17.29 -11.86
N ILE A 188 29.78 16.06 -11.33
CA ILE A 188 29.58 15.83 -9.90
C ILE A 188 30.72 16.45 -9.08
N LEU A 189 31.98 16.22 -9.49
CA LEU A 189 33.14 16.80 -8.82
C LEU A 189 33.15 18.34 -8.92
N ARG A 190 32.73 18.91 -10.06
CA ARG A 190 32.52 20.35 -10.24
C ARG A 190 31.49 20.87 -9.24
N LEU A 191 30.33 20.24 -9.14
CA LEU A 191 29.26 20.63 -8.22
C LEU A 191 29.68 20.53 -6.75
N VAL A 192 30.43 19.49 -6.37
CA VAL A 192 31.01 19.38 -5.02
C VAL A 192 31.99 20.53 -4.77
N ASN A 193 32.86 20.83 -5.73
CA ASN A 193 33.85 21.90 -5.57
C ASN A 193 33.22 23.31 -5.57
N GLU A 194 32.21 23.56 -6.41
CA GLU A 194 31.47 24.83 -6.45
C GLU A 194 30.67 25.09 -5.18
N ASN A 195 30.20 24.02 -4.55
CA ASN A 195 29.50 24.11 -3.27
C ASN A 195 30.44 23.92 -2.07
N ALA A 196 31.76 23.79 -2.26
CA ALA A 196 32.71 23.46 -1.17
C ALA A 196 32.61 24.37 0.06
N GLU A 197 32.35 25.67 -0.14
CA GLU A 197 32.15 26.64 0.95
C GLU A 197 30.80 26.47 1.69
N ARG A 198 29.78 25.92 1.00
CA ARG A 198 28.43 25.64 1.54
C ARG A 198 28.27 24.22 2.08
N LEU A 199 29.14 23.30 1.66
CA LEU A 199 29.13 21.91 2.11
C LEU A 199 29.65 21.85 3.54
N VAL A 200 28.73 21.69 4.48
CA VAL A 200 29.03 21.70 5.91
C VAL A 200 29.71 20.38 6.27
N LYS A 201 30.85 20.44 6.97
CA LYS A 201 31.60 19.27 7.47
C LYS A 201 30.85 18.40 8.51
N ASP A 202 29.57 18.65 8.79
CA ASP A 202 28.84 18.13 9.95
C ASP A 202 27.68 17.17 9.63
N ILE A 203 27.64 16.50 8.46
CA ILE A 203 26.48 15.65 8.09
C ILE A 203 26.32 14.42 8.98
N GLU A 204 27.41 13.91 9.57
CA GLU A 204 27.33 12.87 10.61
C GLU A 204 26.67 13.34 11.90
N LYS A 205 26.42 14.64 12.04
CA LYS A 205 25.66 15.19 13.16
C LYS A 205 24.20 15.40 12.81
N TYR A 206 23.72 15.04 11.62
CA TYR A 206 22.34 15.33 11.24
C TYR A 206 21.60 14.16 10.59
N ALA A 207 20.37 13.95 11.03
CA ALA A 207 19.37 13.14 10.34
C ALA A 207 18.54 13.99 9.37
N ALA A 208 18.21 13.42 8.20
CA ALA A 208 17.25 14.02 7.29
C ALA A 208 15.82 13.71 7.73
N LEU A 209 14.94 14.70 7.68
CA LEU A 209 13.53 14.56 8.02
C LEU A 209 12.64 14.58 6.77
N SER A 210 11.70 13.65 6.71
CA SER A 210 10.56 13.69 5.80
C SER A 210 9.25 13.53 6.58
N ILE A 211 8.30 14.45 6.38
CA ILE A 211 6.96 14.40 6.97
C ILE A 211 5.94 14.19 5.86
N TRP A 212 5.09 13.18 6.01
CA TRP A 212 4.02 12.85 5.07
C TRP A 212 2.68 13.22 5.70
N ASP A 213 1.96 14.18 5.13
CA ASP A 213 0.61 14.61 5.56
C ASP A 213 -0.44 13.83 4.77
N PHE A 214 -1.07 12.84 5.38
CA PHE A 214 -2.12 12.06 4.71
C PHE A 214 -3.49 12.76 4.82
N ALA A 215 -4.23 12.77 3.73
CA ALA A 215 -5.65 13.14 3.74
C ALA A 215 -6.45 12.23 4.68
N GLY A 216 -7.48 12.81 5.28
CA GLY A 216 -8.35 12.09 6.22
C GLY A 216 -9.70 11.67 5.63
N GLN A 217 -9.98 12.05 4.37
CA GLN A 217 -11.21 11.74 3.65
C GLN A 217 -11.20 10.30 3.14
N PHE A 218 -12.32 9.60 3.28
CA PHE A 218 -12.42 8.18 2.94
C PHE A 218 -12.05 7.84 1.49
N ALA A 219 -12.34 8.76 0.55
CA ALA A 219 -12.05 8.59 -0.87
C ALA A 219 -10.57 8.28 -1.18
N PHE A 220 -9.64 8.61 -0.28
CA PHE A 220 -8.22 8.35 -0.49
C PHE A 220 -7.68 7.11 0.24
N TYR A 221 -8.43 6.48 1.14
CA TYR A 221 -7.87 5.41 1.99
C TYR A 221 -7.40 4.21 1.15
N THR A 222 -8.08 3.92 0.03
CA THR A 222 -7.67 2.87 -0.92
C THR A 222 -6.31 3.12 -1.56
N THR A 223 -5.98 4.40 -1.84
CA THR A 223 -4.68 4.78 -2.40
C THR A 223 -3.64 4.94 -1.30
N HIS A 224 -4.01 5.43 -0.11
CA HIS A 224 -3.10 5.66 1.01
C HIS A 224 -2.35 4.39 1.45
N LEU A 225 -2.99 3.22 1.40
CA LEU A 225 -2.35 1.96 1.76
C LEU A 225 -1.06 1.66 0.97
N MET A 226 -0.91 2.19 -0.26
CA MET A 226 0.29 1.94 -1.06
C MET A 226 1.51 2.74 -0.63
N PHE A 227 1.32 3.74 0.23
CA PHE A 227 2.36 4.62 0.73
C PHE A 227 2.73 4.35 2.18
N LEU A 228 2.01 3.45 2.88
CA LEU A 228 2.36 3.03 4.23
C LEU A 228 3.68 2.25 4.23
N THR A 229 4.45 2.38 5.31
CA THR A 229 5.76 1.75 5.42
C THR A 229 6.10 1.45 6.88
N THR A 230 6.79 0.34 7.11
CA THR A 230 7.27 -0.02 8.44
C THR A 230 8.46 0.80 8.91
N ARG A 231 9.12 1.55 8.01
CA ARG A 231 10.26 2.41 8.30
C ARG A 231 9.82 3.86 8.51
N ALA A 232 8.89 4.05 9.45
CA ALA A 232 8.34 5.36 9.79
C ALA A 232 7.86 5.40 11.25
N ILE A 233 7.78 6.61 11.78
CA ILE A 233 7.03 6.93 13.00
C ILE A 233 5.69 7.51 12.58
N TYR A 234 4.62 7.00 13.16
CA TYR A 234 3.27 7.46 12.86
C TYR A 234 2.79 8.43 13.93
N LEU A 235 2.24 9.55 13.51
CA LEU A 235 1.45 10.45 14.35
C LEU A 235 -0.02 10.21 14.00
N LEU A 236 -0.75 9.52 14.89
CA LEU A 236 -2.19 9.36 14.75
C LEU A 236 -2.88 10.53 15.42
N VAL A 237 -3.36 11.47 14.63
CA VAL A 237 -3.88 12.74 15.10
C VAL A 237 -5.39 12.67 15.32
N ILE A 238 -5.85 13.12 16.48
CA ILE A 238 -7.26 13.18 16.87
C ILE A 238 -7.63 14.58 17.37
N ASP A 239 -8.89 14.96 17.23
CA ASP A 239 -9.42 16.23 17.77
C ASP A 239 -10.00 15.98 19.18
N LEU A 240 -9.36 16.53 20.21
CA LEU A 240 -9.80 16.34 21.61
C LEU A 240 -11.12 17.04 21.93
N SER A 241 -11.60 17.93 21.07
CA SER A 241 -12.93 18.53 21.21
C SER A 241 -14.06 17.60 20.75
N GLN A 242 -13.74 16.49 20.07
CA GLN A 242 -14.69 15.45 19.64
C GLN A 242 -14.66 14.26 20.60
N GLN A 243 -15.82 13.69 20.90
CA GLN A 243 -15.89 12.42 21.62
C GLN A 243 -15.59 11.25 20.69
N ILE A 244 -15.01 10.20 21.26
CA ILE A 244 -14.68 8.94 20.55
C ILE A 244 -15.91 8.30 19.89
N THR A 245 -17.11 8.56 20.43
CA THR A 245 -18.39 8.05 19.94
C THR A 245 -19.12 9.00 19.00
N ASP A 246 -18.56 10.18 18.72
CA ASP A 246 -19.18 11.15 17.82
C ASP A 246 -19.26 10.60 16.40
N LEU A 247 -20.37 10.91 15.72
CA LEU A 247 -20.56 10.55 14.32
C LEU A 247 -19.85 11.54 13.40
N ILE A 248 -19.16 11.01 12.41
CA ILE A 248 -18.42 11.73 11.38
C ILE A 248 -19.35 11.94 10.19
N GLN A 249 -19.42 13.18 9.74
CA GLN A 249 -20.15 13.57 8.53
C GLN A 249 -19.18 13.59 7.36
N ASP A 250 -19.01 12.46 6.68
CA ASP A 250 -18.36 12.37 5.37
C ASP A 250 -19.24 11.52 4.45
N ASP A 251 -19.88 12.17 3.47
CA ASP A 251 -20.79 11.54 2.52
C ASP A 251 -20.08 10.53 1.60
N LYS A 252 -18.74 10.59 1.53
CA LYS A 252 -17.88 9.69 0.75
C LYS A 252 -17.35 8.50 1.57
N CYS A 253 -17.90 8.27 2.77
CA CYS A 253 -17.56 7.12 3.59
C CYS A 253 -17.80 5.78 2.88
N PHE A 254 -16.93 4.81 3.14
CA PHE A 254 -17.10 3.44 2.67
C PHE A 254 -18.44 2.86 3.10
N ILE A 255 -19.03 2.08 2.19
CA ILE A 255 -20.29 1.37 2.40
C ILE A 255 -19.99 -0.12 2.30
N ASP A 256 -20.25 -0.86 3.38
CA ASP A 256 -20.20 -2.33 3.39
C ASP A 256 -21.31 -2.90 2.50
N ALA A 257 -21.25 -4.19 2.17
CA ALA A 257 -22.21 -4.81 1.26
C ALA A 257 -23.68 -4.65 1.72
N ASP A 258 -23.96 -4.54 3.02
CA ASP A 258 -25.30 -4.36 3.57
C ASP A 258 -25.74 -2.88 3.73
N GLY A 259 -24.93 -1.93 3.26
CA GLY A 259 -25.24 -0.50 3.39
C GLY A 259 -24.67 0.15 4.66
N THR A 260 -24.00 -0.60 5.54
CA THR A 260 -23.40 -0.05 6.76
C THR A 260 -22.29 0.92 6.40
N LYS A 261 -22.31 2.12 7.01
CA LYS A 261 -21.21 3.09 6.89
C LYS A 261 -20.44 3.15 8.21
N LEU A 262 -19.12 3.16 8.15
CA LEU A 262 -18.26 3.45 9.31
C LEU A 262 -18.47 4.92 9.70
N ARG A 263 -18.88 5.21 10.94
CA ARG A 263 -19.33 6.57 11.28
C ARG A 263 -18.74 7.13 12.54
N GLN A 264 -18.17 6.35 13.46
CA GLN A 264 -17.65 6.92 14.70
C GLN A 264 -16.17 7.33 14.58
N VAL A 265 -15.76 8.31 15.38
CA VAL A 265 -14.33 8.67 15.55
C VAL A 265 -13.50 7.44 15.89
N LEU A 266 -14.02 6.54 16.74
CA LEU A 266 -13.37 5.27 17.06
C LEU A 266 -13.12 4.38 15.84
N ASP A 267 -14.08 4.30 14.93
CA ASP A 267 -13.97 3.46 13.73
C ASP A 267 -12.80 3.93 12.87
N LEU A 268 -12.64 5.25 12.70
CA LEU A 268 -11.52 5.83 11.96
C LEU A 268 -10.17 5.57 12.62
N ILE A 269 -10.09 5.73 13.93
CA ILE A 269 -8.87 5.41 14.70
C ILE A 269 -8.51 3.94 14.48
N GLN A 270 -9.50 3.04 14.55
CA GLN A 270 -9.28 1.61 14.31
C GLN A 270 -8.85 1.32 12.87
N ILE A 271 -9.43 1.97 11.86
CA ILE A 271 -9.01 1.80 10.45
C ILE A 271 -7.53 2.16 10.28
N TRP A 272 -7.09 3.30 10.83
CA TRP A 272 -5.69 3.71 10.73
C TRP A 272 -4.76 2.75 11.46
N MET A 273 -5.08 2.41 12.71
CA MET A 273 -4.31 1.45 13.51
C MET A 273 -4.21 0.08 12.83
N ASN A 274 -5.32 -0.41 12.29
CA ASN A 274 -5.36 -1.69 11.60
C ASN A 274 -4.62 -1.63 10.25
N SER A 275 -4.68 -0.51 9.52
CA SER A 275 -3.93 -0.34 8.27
C SER A 275 -2.42 -0.33 8.53
N ILE A 276 -1.96 0.35 9.58
CA ILE A 276 -0.56 0.34 10.01
C ILE A 276 -0.16 -1.08 10.40
N HIS A 277 -0.92 -1.74 11.27
CA HIS A 277 -0.65 -3.12 11.71
C HIS A 277 -0.58 -4.10 10.54
N SER A 278 -1.50 -3.99 9.58
CA SER A 278 -1.58 -4.85 8.40
C SER A 278 -0.38 -4.68 7.46
N SER A 279 0.22 -3.48 7.42
CA SER A 279 1.39 -3.21 6.58
C SER A 279 2.67 -3.88 7.09
N VAL A 280 2.67 -4.40 8.33
CA VAL A 280 3.85 -5.00 8.96
C VAL A 280 4.01 -6.46 8.52
N PRO A 281 5.17 -6.88 7.95
CA PRO A 281 5.37 -8.24 7.46
C PRO A 281 5.49 -9.30 8.53
N SER A 282 6.07 -8.93 9.68
CA SER A 282 6.30 -9.86 10.78
C SER A 282 5.32 -9.58 11.92
N PRO A 283 4.71 -10.62 12.50
CA PRO A 283 3.98 -10.49 13.74
C PRO A 283 4.81 -9.83 14.84
N ASP A 284 6.14 -9.92 14.88
CA ASP A 284 6.91 -9.33 16.00
C ASP A 284 7.37 -7.90 15.74
N ALA A 285 7.23 -7.42 14.50
CA ALA A 285 7.66 -6.07 14.16
C ALA A 285 6.68 -5.02 14.71
N ILE A 286 7.25 -3.99 15.34
CA ILE A 286 6.50 -2.87 15.91
C ILE A 286 6.86 -1.62 15.12
N VAL A 287 5.84 -1.02 14.54
CA VAL A 287 5.89 0.34 14.00
C VAL A 287 5.41 1.29 15.09
N PRO A 288 6.19 2.32 15.48
CA PRO A 288 5.80 3.23 16.57
C PRO A 288 4.71 4.20 16.11
N VAL A 289 3.64 4.29 16.90
CA VAL A 289 2.52 5.21 16.75
C VAL A 289 2.42 6.07 18.00
N ILE A 290 2.52 7.39 17.83
CA ILE A 290 2.20 8.38 18.85
C ILE A 290 0.77 8.86 18.60
N LEU A 291 -0.08 8.80 19.63
CA LEU A 291 -1.38 9.43 19.57
C LEU A 291 -1.23 10.92 19.86
N VAL A 292 -1.64 11.77 18.92
CA VAL A 292 -1.52 13.22 19.07
C VAL A 292 -2.90 13.86 19.16
N GLY A 293 -3.27 14.31 20.35
CA GLY A 293 -4.51 15.03 20.59
C GLY A 293 -4.39 16.51 20.30
N THR A 294 -5.04 17.02 19.26
CA THR A 294 -5.05 18.46 18.94
C THR A 294 -6.24 19.15 19.57
N HIS A 295 -6.31 20.47 19.39
CA HIS A 295 -7.39 21.32 19.89
C HIS A 295 -7.51 21.33 21.42
N ALA A 296 -6.39 21.14 22.11
CA ALA A 296 -6.35 21.25 23.56
C ALA A 296 -6.80 22.64 24.07
N ASP A 297 -6.66 23.68 23.24
CA ASP A 297 -7.14 25.05 23.47
C ASP A 297 -8.65 25.14 23.66
N LYS A 298 -9.43 24.30 22.95
CA LYS A 298 -10.89 24.27 23.06
C LYS A 298 -11.38 23.69 24.38
N LEU A 299 -10.52 23.02 25.13
CA LEU A 299 -10.84 22.44 26.43
C LEU A 299 -10.73 23.50 27.53
N SER A 300 -11.64 23.46 28.50
CA SER A 300 -11.63 24.30 29.70
C SER A 300 -10.30 24.17 30.44
N GLU A 301 -9.60 25.29 30.64
CA GLU A 301 -8.28 25.33 31.27
C GLU A 301 -8.24 24.63 32.64
N LYS A 302 -9.28 24.81 33.46
CA LYS A 302 -9.37 24.25 34.82
C LYS A 302 -9.41 22.72 34.86
N SER A 303 -9.92 22.08 33.81
CA SER A 303 -10.12 20.63 33.75
C SER A 303 -9.38 19.98 32.58
N ARG A 304 -8.56 20.75 31.84
CA ARG A 304 -7.93 20.33 30.59
C ARG A 304 -7.11 19.06 30.77
N LYS A 305 -6.20 19.06 31.74
CA LYS A 305 -5.32 17.91 32.02
C LYS A 305 -6.10 16.65 32.37
N GLU A 306 -7.02 16.75 33.33
CA GLU A 306 -7.86 15.62 33.76
C GLU A 306 -8.71 15.07 32.61
N PHE A 307 -9.25 15.95 31.75
CA PHE A 307 -10.01 15.54 30.58
C PHE A 307 -9.14 14.78 29.57
N ILE A 308 -7.97 15.31 29.24
CA ILE A 308 -7.00 14.69 28.32
C ILE A 308 -6.59 13.30 28.84
N ASP A 309 -6.21 13.21 30.11
CA ASP A 309 -5.81 11.95 30.73
C ASP A 309 -6.94 10.91 30.64
N LYS A 310 -8.17 11.30 31.01
CA LYS A 310 -9.36 10.43 30.89
C LYS A 310 -9.65 10.04 29.45
N TYR A 311 -9.45 10.95 28.50
CA TYR A 311 -9.68 10.69 27.08
C TYR A 311 -8.74 9.60 26.56
N PHE A 312 -7.44 9.75 26.78
CA PHE A 312 -6.44 8.78 26.34
C PHE A 312 -6.58 7.44 27.05
N ILE A 313 -6.86 7.43 28.36
CA ILE A 313 -7.16 6.19 29.10
C ILE A 313 -8.37 5.47 28.49
N LYS A 314 -9.45 6.22 28.20
CA LYS A 314 -10.65 5.64 27.58
C LYS A 314 -10.33 5.06 26.21
N LEU A 315 -9.57 5.77 25.37
CA LEU A 315 -9.22 5.27 24.04
C LEU A 315 -8.35 4.01 24.12
N ARG A 316 -7.30 4.02 24.95
CA ARG A 316 -6.44 2.84 25.18
C ARG A 316 -7.25 1.66 25.70
N TYR A 317 -8.18 1.88 26.62
CA TYR A 317 -9.09 0.86 27.13
C TYR A 317 -9.94 0.24 26.01
N MET A 318 -10.46 1.04 25.08
CA MET A 318 -11.23 0.56 23.92
C MET A 318 -10.38 -0.23 22.92
N LEU A 319 -9.09 0.05 22.84
CA LEU A 319 -8.14 -0.61 21.94
C LEU A 319 -7.42 -1.82 22.58
N ARG A 320 -7.54 -2.05 23.89
CA ARG A 320 -6.70 -3.02 24.63
C ARG A 320 -6.78 -4.46 24.13
N GLU A 321 -7.96 -4.89 23.66
CA GLU A 321 -8.19 -6.27 23.18
C GLU A 321 -7.77 -6.43 21.72
N LYS A 322 -7.28 -5.35 21.08
CA LYS A 322 -6.85 -5.37 19.69
C LYS A 322 -5.33 -5.58 19.62
N PRO A 323 -4.83 -6.45 18.72
CA PRO A 323 -3.40 -6.65 18.54
C PRO A 323 -2.66 -5.38 18.10
N THR A 324 -3.39 -4.39 17.57
CA THR A 324 -2.83 -3.11 17.13
C THR A 324 -2.32 -2.22 18.26
N ILE A 325 -2.78 -2.43 19.50
CA ILE A 325 -2.43 -1.57 20.66
C ILE A 325 -0.92 -1.51 20.92
N ARG A 326 -0.19 -2.57 20.60
CA ARG A 326 1.27 -2.65 20.76
C ARG A 326 2.05 -1.61 19.95
N HIS A 327 1.44 -1.08 18.88
CA HIS A 327 2.03 -0.03 18.08
C HIS A 327 1.96 1.33 18.78
N LEU A 328 1.04 1.49 19.73
CA LEU A 328 0.81 2.74 20.42
C LEU A 328 1.81 2.93 21.57
N VAL A 329 2.83 3.76 21.32
CA VAL A 329 3.97 3.94 22.22
C VAL A 329 3.86 5.15 23.13
N ASP A 330 3.02 6.13 22.79
CA ASP A 330 2.89 7.38 23.55
C ASP A 330 1.61 8.16 23.22
N ASP A 331 1.22 9.07 24.11
CA ASP A 331 0.08 9.99 23.94
C ASP A 331 0.48 11.42 24.29
N ILE A 332 0.34 12.36 23.35
CA ILE A 332 0.72 13.77 23.52
C ILE A 332 -0.44 14.67 23.11
N ALA A 333 -0.83 15.61 23.97
CA ALA A 333 -1.82 16.62 23.63
C ALA A 333 -1.15 17.96 23.30
N VAL A 334 -1.62 18.62 22.24
CA VAL A 334 -1.02 19.85 21.71
C VAL A 334 -2.08 20.92 21.43
N ASP A 335 -1.70 22.16 21.69
CA ASP A 335 -2.36 23.39 21.29
C ASP A 335 -1.67 23.96 20.04
N ASN A 336 -2.35 23.83 18.91
CA ASN A 336 -1.83 24.31 17.63
C ASN A 336 -2.03 25.82 17.40
N THR A 337 -2.72 26.52 18.30
CA THR A 337 -3.09 27.95 18.15
C THR A 337 -2.00 28.90 18.63
N GLN A 338 -1.15 28.46 19.54
CA GLN A 338 -0.07 29.26 20.14
C GLN A 338 1.23 28.47 20.22
N SER A 339 2.24 29.06 20.86
CA SER A 339 3.46 28.32 21.20
C SER A 339 3.14 27.37 22.35
N ASP A 340 3.38 26.08 22.14
CA ASP A 340 3.07 25.03 23.12
C ASP A 340 4.33 24.20 23.42
N PRO A 341 4.77 24.13 24.70
CA PRO A 341 5.88 23.26 25.11
C PRO A 341 5.70 21.78 24.72
N MET A 342 4.46 21.30 24.59
CA MET A 342 4.19 19.90 24.20
C MET A 342 4.60 19.61 22.74
N LEU A 343 4.75 20.63 21.89
CA LEU A 343 5.31 20.44 20.55
C LEU A 343 6.80 20.10 20.60
N GLU A 344 7.55 20.68 21.54
CA GLU A 344 8.98 20.35 21.74
C GLU A 344 9.14 18.96 22.35
N GLU A 345 8.24 18.57 23.26
CA GLU A 345 8.19 17.19 23.77
C GLU A 345 7.90 16.19 22.64
N LEU A 346 6.96 16.51 21.74
CA LEU A 346 6.68 15.70 20.55
C LEU A 346 7.90 15.55 19.63
N LYS A 347 8.61 16.65 19.35
CA LYS A 347 9.85 16.63 18.53
C LYS A 347 10.92 15.74 19.16
N LYS A 348 11.13 15.88 20.47
CA LYS A 348 12.07 15.06 21.24
C LYS A 348 11.68 13.58 21.17
N ARG A 349 10.39 13.28 21.37
CA ARG A 349 9.88 11.91 21.32
C ARG A 349 10.03 11.26 19.93
N ILE A 350 9.78 12.03 18.86
CA ILE A 350 10.03 11.58 17.48
C ILE A 350 11.50 11.21 17.30
N PHE A 351 12.43 12.04 17.78
CA PHE A 351 13.85 11.76 17.68
C PHE A 351 14.27 10.51 18.47
N GLU A 352 13.83 10.38 19.72
CA GLU A 352 14.09 9.20 20.57
C GLU A 352 13.60 7.89 19.92
N LEU A 353 12.38 7.90 19.39
CA LEU A 353 11.84 6.71 18.70
C LEU A 353 12.58 6.41 17.41
N SER A 354 13.08 7.45 16.72
CA SER A 354 13.84 7.29 15.47
C SER A 354 15.17 6.61 15.72
N SER A 355 15.89 7.02 16.78
CA SER A 355 17.19 6.45 17.14
C SER A 355 17.11 5.01 17.64
N GLN A 356 15.93 4.58 18.09
CA GLN A 356 15.63 3.20 18.48
C GLN A 356 15.21 2.30 17.31
N GLN A 357 15.00 2.86 16.11
CA GLN A 357 14.58 2.05 14.97
C GLN A 357 15.69 1.11 14.51
N PRO A 358 15.38 -0.13 14.07
CA PRO A 358 16.37 -1.09 13.60
C PRO A 358 17.23 -0.61 12.42
N HIS A 359 16.74 0.38 11.69
CA HIS A 359 17.37 0.91 10.50
C HIS A 359 18.14 2.23 10.73
N TRP A 360 18.24 2.67 11.97
CA TRP A 360 18.97 3.87 12.33
C TRP A 360 20.48 3.66 12.15
N GLY A 361 21.12 4.45 11.29
CA GLY A 361 22.54 4.30 10.99
C GLY A 361 22.88 3.07 10.16
N GLU A 362 21.88 2.50 9.46
CA GLU A 362 22.07 1.39 8.51
C GLU A 362 23.14 1.74 7.47
N GLU A 363 24.07 0.82 7.26
CA GLU A 363 25.14 0.98 6.27
C GLU A 363 24.64 0.67 4.86
N ARG A 364 24.91 1.58 3.93
CA ARG A 364 24.57 1.43 2.51
C ARG A 364 25.80 1.61 1.63
N PRO A 365 25.86 0.95 0.47
CA PRO A 365 26.95 1.15 -0.47
C PRO A 365 27.04 2.60 -0.92
N ALA A 366 28.22 3.22 -0.79
CA ALA A 366 28.48 4.60 -1.18
C ALA A 366 28.12 4.88 -2.65
N ARG A 367 28.26 3.88 -3.53
CA ARG A 367 27.83 3.91 -4.94
C ARG A 367 26.35 4.26 -5.15
N TRP A 368 25.49 4.23 -4.12
CA TRP A 368 24.10 4.66 -4.23
C TRP A 368 23.93 6.18 -4.16
N ILE A 369 24.89 6.92 -3.57
CA ILE A 369 24.83 8.39 -3.49
C ILE A 369 24.84 9.04 -4.88
N PRO A 370 25.74 8.67 -5.82
CA PRO A 370 25.69 9.22 -7.18
C PRO A 370 24.41 8.87 -7.93
N LEU A 371 23.85 7.67 -7.69
CA LEU A 371 22.55 7.28 -8.27
C LEU A 371 21.42 8.15 -7.73
N GLU A 372 21.38 8.37 -6.41
CA GLU A 372 20.43 9.28 -5.77
C GLU A 372 20.58 10.70 -6.31
N GLN A 373 21.82 11.19 -6.46
CA GLN A 373 22.11 12.49 -7.06
C GLN A 373 21.61 12.57 -8.50
N ALA A 374 21.87 11.55 -9.32
CA ALA A 374 21.39 11.50 -10.70
C ALA A 374 19.85 11.55 -10.74
N ILE A 375 19.18 10.80 -9.87
CA ILE A 375 17.72 10.84 -9.74
C ILE A 375 17.24 12.23 -9.30
N MET A 376 17.95 12.90 -8.39
CA MET A 376 17.62 14.26 -7.94
C MET A 376 17.84 15.32 -9.04
N THR A 377 18.94 15.25 -9.78
CA THR A 377 19.20 16.15 -10.91
C THR A 377 18.13 15.97 -11.99
N LEU A 378 17.73 14.73 -12.29
CA LEU A 378 16.61 14.47 -13.20
C LEU A 378 15.30 15.08 -12.68
N LYS A 379 15.00 14.95 -11.38
CA LYS A 379 13.82 15.58 -10.79
C LYS A 379 13.85 17.10 -10.90
N ALA A 380 14.99 17.71 -10.60
CA ALA A 380 15.18 19.16 -10.66
C ALA A 380 15.10 19.69 -12.10
N SER A 381 15.47 18.88 -13.09
CA SER A 381 15.29 19.22 -14.51
C SER A 381 13.83 19.08 -14.99
N GLY A 382 12.89 18.80 -14.09
CA GLY A 382 11.47 18.55 -14.41
C GLY A 382 11.16 17.11 -14.82
N THR A 383 12.13 16.20 -14.79
CA THR A 383 11.89 14.78 -15.13
C THR A 383 11.17 14.08 -13.98
N LYS A 384 9.86 13.87 -14.12
CA LYS A 384 9.06 13.11 -13.15
C LYS A 384 8.97 11.62 -13.46
N VAL A 385 9.15 11.27 -14.74
CA VAL A 385 9.07 9.89 -15.24
C VAL A 385 10.18 9.67 -16.26
N ARG A 386 10.95 8.59 -16.11
CA ARG A 386 12.01 8.22 -17.07
C ARG A 386 11.64 6.94 -17.82
N VAL A 387 11.75 6.97 -19.15
CA VAL A 387 11.55 5.80 -20.02
C VAL A 387 12.92 5.15 -20.22
N GLU A 388 13.05 3.86 -19.91
CA GLU A 388 14.23 3.08 -20.29
C GLU A 388 13.82 1.95 -21.26
N GLU A 389 14.70 1.66 -22.21
CA GLU A 389 14.40 0.85 -23.39
C GLU A 389 14.03 -0.61 -23.08
N LEU A 390 14.27 -1.12 -21.86
CA LEU A 390 14.07 -2.54 -21.52
C LEU A 390 13.12 -2.87 -20.36
N ARG A 391 12.44 -1.91 -19.71
CA ARG A 391 11.19 -2.14 -18.94
C ARG A 391 10.58 -0.80 -18.49
N LYS A 392 9.26 -0.67 -18.68
CA LYS A 392 8.25 0.28 -18.12
C LYS A 392 8.79 1.55 -17.42
N LYS A 393 8.33 2.73 -17.86
CA LYS A 393 8.76 4.02 -17.28
C LYS A 393 8.74 4.02 -15.73
N ILE A 394 9.73 4.63 -15.10
CA ILE A 394 9.89 4.68 -13.63
C ILE A 394 9.38 6.04 -13.14
N VAL A 395 8.50 6.04 -12.13
CA VAL A 395 8.08 7.25 -11.43
C VAL A 395 9.20 7.69 -10.49
N LEU A 396 9.79 8.85 -10.76
CA LEU A 396 10.86 9.41 -9.94
C LEU A 396 10.29 10.17 -8.74
N ASP A 397 9.15 10.85 -8.92
CA ASP A 397 8.52 11.68 -7.89
C ASP A 397 7.19 11.07 -7.39
N PRO A 398 7.14 10.54 -6.15
CA PRO A 398 5.90 10.04 -5.58
C PRO A 398 4.79 11.10 -5.50
N GLN A 399 5.12 12.37 -5.24
CA GLN A 399 4.13 13.44 -5.12
C GLN A 399 3.38 13.61 -6.45
N TRP A 400 4.10 13.57 -7.58
CA TRP A 400 3.51 13.67 -8.91
C TRP A 400 2.48 12.55 -9.19
N MET A 401 2.76 11.31 -8.77
CA MET A 401 1.80 10.20 -8.91
C MET A 401 0.59 10.37 -7.97
N ILE A 402 0.82 10.86 -6.75
CA ILE A 402 -0.23 11.16 -5.79
C ILE A 402 -1.15 12.26 -6.35
N ASP A 403 -0.59 13.31 -6.95
CA ASP A 403 -1.34 14.41 -7.55
C ASP A 403 -2.15 13.96 -8.76
N ALA A 404 -1.61 13.04 -9.58
CA ALA A 404 -2.35 12.43 -10.68
C ALA A 404 -3.57 11.64 -10.17
N LEU A 405 -3.41 10.79 -9.14
CA LEU A 405 -4.52 10.05 -8.53
C LEU A 405 -5.53 10.99 -7.86
N LYS A 406 -5.03 11.98 -7.12
CA LYS A 406 -5.83 13.01 -6.45
C LYS A 406 -6.71 13.74 -7.45
N SER A 407 -6.17 14.16 -8.59
CA SER A 407 -6.93 14.90 -9.60
C SER A 407 -8.14 14.13 -10.14
N LEU A 408 -8.07 12.79 -10.19
CA LEU A 408 -9.21 11.95 -10.57
C LEU A 408 -10.23 11.81 -9.43
N ILE A 409 -9.75 11.63 -8.19
CA ILE A 409 -10.60 11.43 -7.01
C ILE A 409 -11.34 12.72 -6.63
N THR A 410 -10.66 13.87 -6.72
CA THR A 410 -11.21 15.18 -6.34
C THR A 410 -11.80 15.96 -7.50
N ALA A 411 -11.94 15.36 -8.69
CA ALA A 411 -12.33 16.10 -9.90
C ALA A 411 -13.62 16.91 -9.76
N GLU A 412 -14.55 16.41 -8.96
CA GLU A 412 -15.77 17.11 -8.56
C GLU A 412 -15.54 18.56 -8.09
N SER A 413 -14.45 18.82 -7.37
CA SER A 413 -14.21 20.12 -6.71
C SER A 413 -13.97 21.24 -7.73
N PHE A 414 -13.44 20.91 -8.91
CA PHE A 414 -13.10 21.89 -9.95
C PHE A 414 -13.95 21.78 -11.22
N ILE A 415 -14.63 20.65 -11.47
CA ILE A 415 -15.47 20.45 -12.65
C ILE A 415 -16.85 21.14 -12.55
N LYS A 416 -17.28 21.55 -11.35
CA LYS A 416 -18.61 22.15 -11.06
C LYS A 416 -19.02 23.33 -11.95
N LYS A 417 -18.08 23.93 -12.69
CA LYS A 417 -18.34 25.04 -13.62
C LYS A 417 -18.91 24.60 -14.97
N ASP A 418 -18.76 23.33 -15.35
CA ASP A 418 -19.29 22.76 -16.59
C ASP A 418 -20.33 21.66 -16.28
N PRO A 419 -21.62 21.91 -16.54
CA PRO A 419 -22.69 20.94 -16.27
C PRO A 419 -22.54 19.62 -17.04
N ALA A 420 -22.00 19.65 -18.26
CA ALA A 420 -21.86 18.46 -19.10
C ALA A 420 -20.76 17.54 -18.56
N ILE A 421 -19.62 18.10 -18.16
CA ILE A 421 -18.53 17.33 -17.54
C ILE A 421 -18.96 16.85 -16.15
N THR A 422 -19.67 17.69 -15.39
CA THR A 422 -20.21 17.33 -14.07
C THR A 422 -21.10 16.09 -14.15
N SER A 423 -21.99 16.02 -15.15
CA SER A 423 -22.84 14.85 -15.38
C SER A 423 -22.03 13.57 -15.66
N LYS A 424 -20.98 13.66 -16.48
CA LYS A 424 -20.08 12.52 -16.76
C LYS A 424 -19.31 12.06 -15.52
N PHE A 425 -18.90 12.99 -14.66
CA PHE A 425 -18.22 12.65 -13.41
C PHE A 425 -19.15 11.97 -12.40
N TYR A 426 -20.41 12.40 -12.30
CA TYR A 426 -21.41 11.69 -11.49
C TYR A 426 -21.70 10.28 -12.02
N GLU A 427 -21.76 10.10 -13.34
CA GLU A 427 -21.85 8.77 -13.96
C GLU A 427 -20.64 7.90 -13.58
N PHE A 428 -19.43 8.46 -13.60
CA PHE A 428 -18.21 7.77 -13.18
C PHE A 428 -18.30 7.28 -11.72
N ILE A 429 -18.67 8.14 -10.78
CA ILE A 429 -18.82 7.74 -9.36
C ILE A 429 -19.91 6.67 -9.18
N LYS A 430 -21.01 6.79 -9.92
CA LYS A 430 -22.13 5.86 -9.82
C LYS A 430 -21.79 4.48 -10.40
N THR A 431 -21.11 4.44 -11.54
CA THR A 431 -20.91 3.21 -12.34
C THR A 431 -19.49 2.65 -12.28
N GLY A 432 -18.54 3.41 -11.71
CA GLY A 432 -17.11 3.12 -11.74
C GLY A 432 -16.47 3.34 -13.12
N LYS A 433 -17.24 3.80 -14.12
CA LYS A 433 -16.82 3.92 -15.52
C LYS A 433 -15.96 5.15 -15.78
N LEU A 434 -14.64 4.98 -15.82
CA LEU A 434 -13.68 6.03 -16.14
C LEU A 434 -13.38 6.05 -17.64
N THR A 435 -14.02 6.95 -18.39
CA THR A 435 -13.84 7.07 -19.84
C THR A 435 -12.56 7.83 -20.19
N TYR A 436 -11.95 7.50 -21.34
CA TYR A 436 -10.78 8.25 -21.84
C TYR A 436 -11.10 9.73 -22.05
N GLU A 437 -12.32 10.05 -22.46
CA GLU A 437 -12.81 11.42 -22.62
C GLU A 437 -12.84 12.16 -21.28
N LEU A 438 -13.37 11.55 -20.21
CA LEU A 438 -13.36 12.17 -18.89
C LEU A 438 -11.93 12.38 -18.38
N ILE A 439 -11.03 11.41 -18.62
CA ILE A 439 -9.61 11.56 -18.32
C ILE A 439 -9.00 12.73 -19.10
N ASP A 440 -9.27 12.85 -20.41
CA ASP A 440 -8.76 13.94 -21.24
C ASP A 440 -9.24 15.30 -20.77
N VAL A 441 -10.47 15.39 -20.29
CA VAL A 441 -11.02 16.62 -19.72
C VAL A 441 -10.37 16.95 -18.37
N ILE A 442 -10.22 15.96 -17.47
CA ILE A 442 -9.60 16.15 -16.16
C ILE A 442 -8.11 16.53 -16.30
N TRP A 443 -7.41 15.86 -17.20
CA TRP A 443 -5.97 16.05 -17.44
C TRP A 443 -5.68 16.97 -18.63
N ASN A 444 -6.64 17.76 -19.12
CA ASN A 444 -6.46 18.57 -20.32
C ASN A 444 -5.22 19.48 -20.24
N LYS A 445 -4.59 19.72 -21.39
CA LYS A 445 -3.29 20.37 -21.56
C LYS A 445 -3.14 21.74 -20.89
N GLU A 446 -4.22 22.50 -20.72
CA GLU A 446 -4.16 23.86 -20.14
C GLU A 446 -3.99 23.85 -18.61
N ASN A 447 -4.46 22.81 -17.90
CA ASN A 447 -4.42 22.75 -16.45
C ASN A 447 -3.29 21.87 -15.90
N ASN A 448 -2.92 20.79 -16.61
CA ASN A 448 -1.86 19.85 -16.19
C ASN A 448 -1.20 19.14 -17.40
N PRO A 449 -0.39 19.86 -18.23
CA PRO A 449 0.18 19.30 -19.46
C PRO A 449 1.05 18.05 -19.24
N GLU A 450 1.66 17.91 -18.06
CA GLU A 450 2.51 16.77 -17.71
C GLU A 450 1.73 15.45 -17.57
N PHE A 451 0.53 15.49 -16.97
CA PHE A 451 -0.32 14.31 -16.83
C PHE A 451 -0.81 13.85 -18.19
N TYR A 452 -1.23 14.80 -19.04
CA TYR A 452 -1.65 14.50 -20.41
C TYR A 452 -0.55 13.80 -21.20
N ASN A 453 0.67 14.36 -21.17
CA ASN A 453 1.81 13.82 -21.91
C ASN A 453 2.27 12.44 -21.39
N ASN A 454 1.93 12.09 -20.15
CA ASN A 454 2.25 10.80 -19.54
C ASN A 454 1.03 9.90 -19.29
N LYS A 455 -0.13 10.24 -19.86
CA LYS A 455 -1.42 9.58 -19.63
C LYS A 455 -1.34 8.06 -19.71
N ASP A 456 -0.83 7.52 -20.83
CA ASP A 456 -0.73 6.07 -21.05
C ASP A 456 0.20 5.37 -20.05
N HIS A 457 1.16 6.09 -19.47
CA HIS A 457 2.00 5.52 -18.45
C HIS A 457 1.31 5.48 -17.09
N ILE A 458 0.67 6.59 -16.69
CA ILE A 458 -0.09 6.67 -15.43
C ILE A 458 -1.19 5.60 -15.43
N LEU A 459 -1.96 5.49 -16.51
CA LEU A 459 -3.03 4.49 -16.64
C LEU A 459 -2.48 3.05 -16.57
N ARG A 460 -1.34 2.76 -17.21
CA ARG A 460 -0.69 1.44 -17.11
C ARG A 460 -0.21 1.14 -15.68
N LEU A 461 0.26 2.13 -14.94
CA LEU A 461 0.64 1.95 -13.53
C LEU A 461 -0.58 1.70 -12.66
N MET A 462 -1.64 2.49 -12.84
CA MET A 462 -2.90 2.32 -12.12
C MET A 462 -3.50 0.92 -12.36
N GLU A 463 -3.43 0.43 -13.59
CA GLU A 463 -3.83 -0.93 -13.95
C GLU A 463 -2.95 -2.00 -13.28
N GLN A 464 -1.63 -1.84 -13.31
CA GLN A 464 -0.69 -2.76 -12.64
C GLN A 464 -0.83 -2.80 -11.12
N LEU A 465 -1.30 -1.70 -10.53
CA LEU A 465 -1.57 -1.58 -9.10
C LEU A 465 -3.00 -2.00 -8.73
N ASN A 466 -3.77 -2.49 -9.71
CA ASN A 466 -5.16 -2.91 -9.57
C ASN A 466 -6.09 -1.80 -9.05
N ILE A 467 -5.78 -0.53 -9.33
CA ILE A 467 -6.64 0.61 -9.01
C ILE A 467 -7.79 0.70 -10.02
N ILE A 468 -7.46 0.43 -11.29
CA ILE A 468 -8.40 0.39 -12.41
C ILE A 468 -8.21 -0.91 -13.19
N ALA A 469 -9.22 -1.32 -13.95
CA ALA A 469 -9.13 -2.47 -14.84
C ALA A 469 -9.89 -2.21 -16.14
N LYS A 470 -9.34 -2.68 -17.26
CA LYS A 470 -10.09 -2.76 -18.52
C LYS A 470 -11.09 -3.91 -18.41
N PRO A 471 -12.40 -3.66 -18.61
CA PRO A 471 -13.38 -4.72 -18.61
C PRO A 471 -13.19 -5.61 -19.85
N ARG A 472 -13.55 -6.89 -19.72
CA ARG A 472 -13.73 -7.77 -20.86
C ARG A 472 -15.16 -7.65 -21.38
N ILE A 473 -15.35 -7.29 -22.63
CA ILE A 473 -16.67 -7.28 -23.29
C ILE A 473 -16.63 -8.18 -24.51
N PHE A 474 -17.75 -8.85 -24.73
CA PHE A 474 -17.97 -9.75 -25.85
C PHE A 474 -19.11 -9.22 -26.71
N SER A 475 -18.98 -9.33 -28.04
CA SER A 475 -20.07 -9.08 -28.98
C SER A 475 -21.17 -10.14 -28.85
N GLU A 476 -22.32 -9.91 -29.48
CA GLU A 476 -23.39 -10.92 -29.56
C GLU A 476 -22.92 -12.23 -30.22
N GLU A 477 -21.88 -12.16 -31.05
CA GLU A 477 -21.25 -13.32 -31.71
C GLU A 477 -20.19 -14.01 -30.83
N GLY A 478 -19.98 -13.54 -29.59
CA GLY A 478 -19.01 -14.11 -28.64
C GLY A 478 -17.56 -13.68 -28.87
N ASN A 479 -17.30 -12.70 -29.74
CA ASN A 479 -15.95 -12.19 -29.99
C ASN A 479 -15.59 -11.10 -28.98
N GLU A 480 -14.41 -11.20 -28.36
CA GLU A 480 -13.93 -10.19 -27.41
C GLU A 480 -13.64 -8.86 -28.13
N ILE A 481 -14.28 -7.79 -27.67
CA ILE A 481 -14.13 -6.43 -28.18
C ILE A 481 -12.91 -5.80 -27.51
N LYS A 482 -11.81 -5.64 -28.25
CA LYS A 482 -10.53 -5.16 -27.69
C LYS A 482 -10.38 -3.63 -27.64
N GLU A 483 -11.22 -2.88 -28.34
CA GLU A 483 -11.10 -1.42 -28.51
C GLU A 483 -11.95 -0.60 -27.53
N GLU A 484 -11.95 -0.98 -26.25
CA GLU A 484 -12.70 -0.20 -25.27
C GLU A 484 -11.99 1.07 -24.81
N ARG A 485 -12.78 2.15 -24.77
CA ARG A 485 -12.34 3.51 -24.41
C ARG A 485 -12.69 3.87 -22.97
N TYR A 486 -12.72 2.90 -22.05
CA TYR A 486 -12.88 3.20 -20.62
C TYR A 486 -12.26 2.12 -19.72
N PHE A 487 -12.08 2.47 -18.45
CA PHE A 487 -11.69 1.58 -17.38
C PHE A 487 -12.80 1.51 -16.32
N LEU A 488 -12.84 0.43 -15.56
CA LEU A 488 -13.60 0.36 -14.32
C LEU A 488 -12.68 0.64 -13.12
N ALA A 489 -13.11 1.53 -12.23
CA ALA A 489 -12.41 1.87 -10.99
C ALA A 489 -13.26 1.45 -9.78
N PRO A 490 -13.11 0.22 -9.25
CA PRO A 490 -13.95 -0.29 -8.16
C PRO A 490 -13.93 0.60 -6.90
N CYS A 491 -12.79 1.24 -6.63
CA CYS A 491 -12.62 2.11 -5.46
C CYS A 491 -13.43 3.42 -5.50
N MET A 492 -14.00 3.77 -6.66
CA MET A 492 -14.81 4.99 -6.84
C MET A 492 -16.31 4.72 -6.76
N LEU A 493 -16.73 3.46 -6.70
CA LEU A 493 -18.14 3.07 -6.64
C LEU A 493 -18.75 3.51 -5.31
N GLN A 494 -19.87 4.21 -5.38
CA GLN A 494 -20.66 4.63 -4.20
C GLN A 494 -22.03 3.97 -4.15
N GLN A 495 -22.40 3.19 -5.16
CA GLN A 495 -23.70 2.53 -5.20
C GLN A 495 -23.76 1.38 -4.18
N GLU A 496 -24.83 1.38 -3.39
CA GLU A 496 -25.14 0.31 -2.43
C GLU A 496 -25.47 -1.00 -3.15
N THR A 497 -25.16 -2.11 -2.50
CA THR A 497 -25.46 -3.43 -3.06
C THR A 497 -26.94 -3.75 -2.83
N PRO A 498 -27.69 -4.14 -3.87
CA PRO A 498 -29.04 -4.65 -3.70
C PRO A 498 -29.05 -5.95 -2.86
N GLU A 499 -29.87 -5.99 -1.82
CA GLU A 499 -29.97 -7.15 -0.91
C GLU A 499 -30.29 -8.46 -1.66
N GLU A 500 -31.09 -8.39 -2.73
CA GLU A 500 -31.42 -9.54 -3.59
C GLU A 500 -30.21 -10.25 -4.20
N ILE A 501 -29.08 -9.54 -4.37
CA ILE A 501 -27.84 -10.11 -4.93
C ILE A 501 -27.08 -10.86 -3.83
N ILE A 502 -27.05 -10.33 -2.62
CA ILE A 502 -26.34 -10.92 -1.49
C ILE A 502 -27.14 -12.11 -0.95
N SER A 503 -28.43 -11.88 -0.76
CA SER A 503 -29.42 -12.75 -0.11
C SER A 503 -30.48 -13.19 -1.14
N PRO A 504 -30.12 -14.00 -2.15
CA PRO A 504 -31.06 -14.38 -3.19
C PRO A 504 -32.17 -15.24 -2.59
N LYS A 505 -33.41 -14.92 -2.95
CA LYS A 505 -34.56 -15.76 -2.59
C LYS A 505 -34.43 -17.13 -3.27
N PRO A 506 -34.88 -18.23 -2.63
CA PRO A 506 -34.91 -19.55 -3.25
C PRO A 506 -35.62 -19.49 -4.61
N ASN A 507 -34.96 -19.99 -5.66
CA ASN A 507 -35.46 -19.92 -7.03
C ASN A 507 -35.30 -21.26 -7.72
N THR A 508 -36.37 -21.76 -8.36
CA THR A 508 -36.42 -23.06 -9.04
C THR A 508 -35.56 -23.15 -10.30
N GLN A 509 -34.98 -22.04 -10.76
CA GLN A 509 -34.12 -21.97 -11.96
C GLN A 509 -32.64 -21.71 -11.67
N MET A 510 -32.25 -21.70 -10.38
CA MET A 510 -30.93 -21.24 -9.96
C MET A 510 -30.41 -22.07 -8.79
N GLU A 511 -29.28 -22.75 -9.01
CA GLU A 511 -28.58 -23.51 -7.97
C GLU A 511 -27.23 -22.85 -7.66
N SER A 512 -26.80 -22.87 -6.40
CA SER A 512 -25.55 -22.26 -5.97
C SER A 512 -24.60 -23.25 -5.30
N SER A 513 -23.31 -22.97 -5.38
CA SER A 513 -22.31 -23.61 -4.52
C SER A 513 -22.54 -23.20 -3.05
N PRO A 514 -22.03 -23.98 -2.07
CA PRO A 514 -21.82 -23.46 -0.72
C PRO A 514 -21.02 -22.16 -0.78
N VAL A 515 -21.30 -21.19 0.08
CA VAL A 515 -20.57 -19.91 0.06
C VAL A 515 -19.22 -20.10 0.75
N LEU A 516 -18.14 -19.94 -0.01
CA LEU A 516 -16.78 -19.97 0.53
C LEU A 516 -16.37 -18.59 1.01
N CYS A 517 -15.86 -18.52 2.23
CA CYS A 517 -15.50 -17.27 2.90
C CYS A 517 -14.00 -17.23 3.20
N TYR A 518 -13.37 -16.09 2.91
CA TYR A 518 -12.01 -15.75 3.31
C TYR A 518 -12.11 -14.84 4.54
N VAL A 519 -11.89 -15.40 5.72
CA VAL A 519 -12.01 -14.69 7.00
C VAL A 519 -10.64 -14.17 7.41
N PHE A 520 -10.47 -12.84 7.44
CA PHE A 520 -9.20 -12.22 7.78
C PHE A 520 -8.94 -12.24 9.30
N THR A 521 -7.79 -12.78 9.69
CA THR A 521 -7.37 -12.85 11.09
C THR A 521 -7.14 -11.45 11.64
N GLY A 522 -7.48 -11.21 12.91
CA GLY A 522 -7.36 -9.88 13.53
C GLY A 522 -8.58 -8.97 13.29
N ASN A 523 -9.66 -9.51 12.71
CA ASN A 523 -10.94 -8.86 12.52
C ASN A 523 -10.85 -7.56 11.70
N PHE A 524 -9.99 -7.54 10.69
CA PHE A 524 -9.83 -6.40 9.80
C PHE A 524 -9.52 -6.80 8.36
N LEU A 525 -10.21 -6.14 7.42
CA LEU A 525 -9.94 -6.18 6.00
C LEU A 525 -9.91 -4.75 5.47
N PRO A 526 -8.78 -4.22 4.99
CA PRO A 526 -8.80 -2.96 4.28
C PRO A 526 -9.63 -3.09 2.99
N SER A 527 -10.57 -2.18 2.77
CA SER A 527 -11.40 -2.14 1.55
C SER A 527 -10.57 -2.13 0.27
N ALA A 528 -9.39 -1.52 0.31
CA ALA A 528 -8.41 -1.51 -0.77
C ALA A 528 -8.04 -2.91 -1.29
N ILE A 529 -7.98 -3.91 -0.40
CA ILE A 529 -7.66 -5.30 -0.76
C ILE A 529 -8.79 -5.87 -1.62
N PHE A 530 -10.04 -5.69 -1.19
CA PHE A 530 -11.22 -6.15 -1.92
C PHE A 530 -11.35 -5.43 -3.28
N HIS A 531 -11.22 -4.10 -3.33
CA HIS A 531 -11.33 -3.34 -4.58
C HIS A 531 -10.27 -3.76 -5.62
N ARG A 532 -9.05 -4.06 -5.18
CA ARG A 532 -7.98 -4.55 -6.06
C ARG A 532 -8.21 -5.99 -6.52
N LEU A 533 -8.80 -6.84 -5.68
CA LEU A 533 -9.24 -8.18 -6.07
C LEU A 533 -10.34 -8.09 -7.14
N VAL A 534 -11.32 -7.20 -6.95
CA VAL A 534 -12.36 -6.91 -7.95
C VAL A 534 -11.74 -6.45 -9.26
N ALA A 535 -10.77 -5.53 -9.23
CA ALA A 535 -10.07 -5.11 -10.44
C ALA A 535 -9.35 -6.28 -11.15
N ALA A 536 -8.75 -7.20 -10.39
CA ALA A 536 -8.16 -8.42 -10.97
C ALA A 536 -9.23 -9.30 -11.65
N CYS A 537 -10.41 -9.42 -11.04
CA CYS A 537 -11.53 -10.17 -11.59
C CYS A 537 -12.10 -9.52 -12.86
N ILE A 538 -12.23 -8.18 -12.90
CA ILE A 538 -12.69 -7.43 -14.08
C ILE A 538 -11.79 -7.67 -15.30
N ALA A 539 -10.47 -7.73 -15.07
CA ALA A 539 -9.50 -8.01 -16.13
C ALA A 539 -9.55 -9.47 -16.62
N HIS A 540 -10.20 -10.37 -15.88
CA HIS A 540 -10.26 -11.80 -16.19
C HIS A 540 -11.62 -12.26 -16.71
N TRP A 541 -12.72 -11.78 -16.12
CA TRP A 541 -14.09 -12.13 -16.45
C TRP A 541 -14.94 -10.89 -16.76
N PRO A 542 -15.89 -11.00 -17.72
CA PRO A 542 -16.86 -9.94 -17.97
C PRO A 542 -17.74 -9.70 -16.74
N VAL A 543 -17.99 -8.42 -16.44
CA VAL A 543 -18.96 -8.03 -15.40
C VAL A 543 -20.36 -8.42 -15.88
N ALA A 544 -21.11 -9.12 -15.03
CA ALA A 544 -22.47 -9.53 -15.34
C ALA A 544 -23.37 -8.29 -15.45
N LYS A 545 -24.37 -8.36 -16.34
CA LYS A 545 -25.33 -7.28 -16.56
C LYS A 545 -26.73 -7.72 -16.18
N LYS A 546 -27.55 -6.77 -15.70
CA LYS A 546 -29.00 -6.93 -15.53
C LYS A 546 -29.69 -6.01 -16.50
N ARG A 547 -30.61 -6.57 -17.30
CA ARG A 547 -31.45 -5.77 -18.20
C ARG A 547 -32.62 -5.20 -17.39
N LYS A 548 -32.74 -3.88 -17.36
CA LYS A 548 -33.94 -3.18 -16.89
C LYS A 548 -34.47 -2.37 -18.06
N GLU A 549 -35.65 -2.77 -18.58
CA GLU A 549 -36.26 -2.13 -19.76
C GLU A 549 -35.28 -2.09 -20.95
N HIS A 550 -34.88 -0.88 -21.38
CA HIS A 550 -33.94 -0.64 -22.49
C HIS A 550 -32.49 -0.40 -22.04
N ILE A 551 -32.17 -0.47 -20.74
CA ILE A 551 -30.85 -0.17 -20.19
C ILE A 551 -30.22 -1.45 -19.63
N GLU A 552 -28.97 -1.72 -20.00
CA GLU A 552 -28.15 -2.75 -19.35
C GLU A 552 -27.32 -2.11 -18.23
N GLU A 553 -27.55 -2.56 -16.99
CA GLU A 553 -26.77 -2.11 -15.84
C GLU A 553 -25.72 -3.17 -15.46
N ASN A 554 -24.47 -2.72 -15.29
CA ASN A 554 -23.40 -3.57 -14.76
C ASN A 554 -23.68 -3.91 -13.29
N LEU A 555 -23.53 -5.18 -12.93
CA LEU A 555 -23.69 -5.66 -11.55
C LEU A 555 -22.39 -5.51 -10.76
N ILE A 556 -21.98 -4.26 -10.58
CA ILE A 556 -20.78 -3.86 -9.83
C ILE A 556 -21.14 -2.72 -8.86
N PHE A 557 -20.81 -2.91 -7.58
CA PHE A 557 -21.20 -2.05 -6.46
C PHE A 557 -20.01 -1.86 -5.52
N CYS A 558 -20.09 -0.91 -4.58
CA CYS A 558 -18.97 -0.58 -3.67
C CYS A 558 -18.43 -1.80 -2.89
N GLY A 559 -19.33 -2.69 -2.45
CA GLY A 559 -19.02 -3.88 -1.65
C GLY A 559 -19.37 -5.23 -2.30
N CYS A 560 -19.84 -5.25 -3.55
CA CYS A 560 -20.28 -6.48 -4.22
C CYS A 560 -20.12 -6.40 -5.73
N CYS A 561 -19.75 -7.51 -6.36
CA CYS A 561 -19.56 -7.63 -7.80
C CYS A 561 -20.07 -8.99 -8.29
N VAL A 562 -20.68 -9.01 -9.46
CA VAL A 562 -21.10 -10.26 -10.13
C VAL A 562 -20.41 -10.36 -11.49
N PHE A 563 -19.74 -11.48 -11.74
CA PHE A 563 -19.02 -11.79 -12.98
C PHE A 563 -19.72 -12.92 -13.73
N LYS A 564 -19.74 -12.85 -15.06
CA LYS A 564 -20.19 -13.94 -15.94
C LYS A 564 -18.98 -14.82 -16.25
N LEU A 565 -18.98 -16.06 -15.75
CA LEU A 565 -17.90 -17.02 -16.01
C LEU A 565 -18.09 -17.68 -17.38
N ASP A 566 -19.32 -18.05 -17.70
CA ASP A 566 -19.77 -18.58 -18.99
C ASP A 566 -21.28 -18.29 -19.19
N GLU A 567 -21.92 -18.92 -20.19
CA GLU A 567 -23.35 -18.75 -20.47
C GLU A 567 -24.29 -19.17 -19.33
N HIS A 568 -23.84 -20.06 -18.45
CA HIS A 568 -24.64 -20.66 -17.39
C HIS A 568 -24.16 -20.30 -15.98
N HIS A 569 -22.92 -19.88 -15.80
CA HIS A 569 -22.32 -19.68 -14.47
C HIS A 569 -21.99 -18.23 -14.19
N LYS A 570 -22.29 -17.81 -12.97
CA LYS A 570 -21.94 -16.50 -12.42
C LYS A 570 -21.13 -16.65 -11.14
N LEU A 571 -20.16 -15.76 -10.95
CA LEU A 571 -19.42 -15.60 -9.71
C LEU A 571 -19.91 -14.33 -9.00
N THR A 572 -20.35 -14.45 -7.76
CA THR A 572 -20.65 -13.32 -6.89
C THR A 572 -19.56 -13.20 -5.82
N LEU A 573 -18.93 -12.03 -5.74
CA LEU A 573 -17.98 -11.65 -4.70
C LEU A 573 -18.54 -10.46 -3.93
N TYR A 574 -18.52 -10.53 -2.61
CA TYR A 574 -18.85 -9.40 -1.74
C TYR A 574 -18.00 -9.46 -0.48
N PHE A 575 -17.84 -8.34 0.20
CA PHE A 575 -17.18 -8.31 1.50
C PHE A 575 -18.07 -7.69 2.55
N ARG A 576 -17.87 -8.11 3.81
CA ARG A 576 -18.48 -7.49 4.98
C ARG A 576 -17.49 -7.56 6.12
N GLU A 577 -17.34 -6.45 6.84
CA GLU A 577 -16.40 -6.32 7.95
C GLU A 577 -14.99 -6.81 7.55
N HIS A 578 -14.62 -8.02 7.93
CA HIS A 578 -13.30 -8.62 7.70
C HIS A 578 -13.38 -9.94 6.90
N VAL A 579 -14.46 -10.15 6.15
CA VAL A 579 -14.71 -11.40 5.42
C VAL A 579 -15.01 -11.11 3.96
N ILE A 580 -14.36 -11.82 3.04
CA ILE A 580 -14.74 -11.87 1.62
C ILE A 580 -15.54 -13.15 1.38
N PHE A 581 -16.72 -13.01 0.81
CA PHE A 581 -17.64 -14.08 0.49
C PHE A 581 -17.60 -14.36 -1.02
N MET A 582 -17.61 -15.64 -1.37
CA MET A 582 -17.58 -16.11 -2.74
C MET A 582 -18.66 -17.17 -2.96
N ARG A 583 -19.52 -16.92 -3.95
CA ARG A 583 -20.57 -17.85 -4.37
C ARG A 583 -20.55 -18.02 -5.88
N LEU A 584 -20.60 -19.28 -6.33
CA LEU A 584 -20.85 -19.60 -7.73
C LEU A 584 -22.32 -20.00 -7.89
N THR A 585 -22.93 -19.55 -8.96
CA THR A 585 -24.34 -19.80 -9.24
C THR A 585 -24.51 -20.29 -10.68
N ARG A 586 -25.28 -21.35 -10.87
CA ARG A 586 -25.64 -21.90 -12.18
C ARG A 586 -27.10 -21.55 -12.52
N MET A 587 -27.30 -21.05 -13.73
CA MET A 587 -28.60 -20.62 -14.27
C MET A 587 -29.18 -21.68 -15.22
N GLY A 588 -30.50 -21.88 -15.16
CA GLY A 588 -31.27 -22.52 -16.23
C GLY A 588 -31.43 -24.04 -16.15
N ILE A 589 -30.85 -24.73 -15.15
CA ILE A 589 -31.09 -26.15 -14.90
C ILE A 589 -31.29 -26.37 -13.40
N LYS A 590 -32.48 -26.83 -13.01
CA LYS A 590 -32.82 -27.18 -11.62
C LYS A 590 -31.98 -28.37 -11.15
N ASP A 591 -31.59 -28.38 -9.87
CA ASP A 591 -30.87 -29.46 -9.20
C ASP A 591 -29.46 -29.78 -9.78
N LYS A 592 -28.85 -28.83 -10.50
CA LYS A 592 -27.44 -28.93 -10.91
C LYS A 592 -26.64 -27.76 -10.36
N THR A 593 -25.80 -28.04 -9.37
CA THR A 593 -24.82 -27.09 -8.85
C THR A 593 -23.68 -26.84 -9.86
N PRO A 594 -22.90 -25.76 -9.68
CA PRO A 594 -21.62 -25.61 -10.38
C PRO A 594 -20.71 -26.81 -10.15
N SER A 595 -19.99 -27.26 -11.18
CA SER A 595 -19.08 -28.40 -11.06
C SER A 595 -17.91 -28.10 -10.11
N SER A 596 -17.44 -29.09 -9.37
CA SER A 596 -16.28 -28.98 -8.48
C SER A 596 -15.03 -28.43 -9.18
N LYS A 597 -14.75 -28.90 -10.40
CA LYS A 597 -13.64 -28.41 -11.22
C LYS A 597 -13.68 -26.88 -11.41
N LEU A 598 -14.83 -26.34 -11.83
CA LEU A 598 -15.02 -24.89 -11.99
C LEU A 598 -14.85 -24.14 -10.67
N CYS A 599 -15.44 -24.67 -9.58
CA CYS A 599 -15.32 -24.07 -8.24
C CYS A 599 -13.85 -23.99 -7.77
N ILE A 600 -13.07 -25.06 -7.98
CA ILE A 600 -11.65 -25.12 -7.64
C ILE A 600 -10.84 -24.14 -8.50
N GLU A 601 -11.05 -24.12 -9.82
CA GLU A 601 -10.37 -23.19 -10.73
C GLU A 601 -10.60 -21.72 -10.34
N VAL A 602 -11.86 -21.35 -10.03
CA VAL A 602 -12.19 -19.99 -9.60
C VAL A 602 -11.59 -19.67 -8.23
N LYS A 603 -11.67 -20.59 -7.27
CA LYS A 603 -11.06 -20.42 -5.94
C LYS A 603 -9.56 -20.20 -6.04
N GLU A 604 -8.85 -20.97 -6.86
CA GLU A 604 -7.41 -20.82 -7.06
C GLU A 604 -7.06 -19.46 -7.66
N PHE A 605 -7.83 -19.00 -8.65
CA PHE A 605 -7.65 -17.67 -9.23
C PHE A 605 -7.80 -16.57 -8.16
N ILE A 606 -8.87 -16.64 -7.36
CA ILE A 606 -9.14 -15.67 -6.29
C ILE A 606 -8.04 -15.70 -5.23
N THR A 607 -7.69 -16.89 -4.74
CA THR A 607 -6.66 -17.08 -3.72
C THR A 607 -5.31 -16.55 -4.18
N ARG A 608 -4.89 -16.89 -5.41
CA ARG A 608 -3.60 -16.46 -5.97
C ARG A 608 -3.51 -14.93 -6.09
N ASN A 609 -4.57 -14.29 -6.59
CA ASN A 609 -4.61 -12.83 -6.71
C ASN A 609 -4.68 -12.16 -5.34
N LEU A 610 -5.46 -12.70 -4.40
CA LEU A 610 -5.56 -12.18 -3.06
C LEU A 610 -4.22 -12.23 -2.31
N LEU A 611 -3.52 -13.37 -2.37
CA LEU A 611 -2.18 -13.52 -1.79
C LEU A 611 -1.17 -12.57 -2.43
N LYS A 612 -1.24 -12.38 -3.76
CA LYS A 612 -0.41 -11.38 -4.45
C LYS A 612 -0.68 -9.97 -3.91
N ILE A 613 -1.95 -9.58 -3.77
CA ILE A 613 -2.36 -8.26 -3.25
C ILE A 613 -1.87 -8.05 -1.81
N ILE A 614 -2.06 -9.04 -0.96
CA ILE A 614 -1.60 -9.07 0.44
C ILE A 614 -0.07 -8.90 0.49
N GLY A 615 0.67 -9.59 -0.37
CA GLY A 615 2.14 -9.56 -0.40
C GLY A 615 2.75 -8.17 -0.60
N TYR A 616 2.05 -7.22 -1.23
CA TYR A 616 2.56 -5.85 -1.44
C TYR A 616 1.82 -4.73 -0.67
N LEU A 617 0.64 -4.97 -0.07
CA LEU A 617 -0.10 -3.93 0.68
C LEU A 617 -0.37 -4.26 2.15
N GLY A 618 -0.37 -5.53 2.49
CA GLY A 618 -0.88 -6.01 3.77
C GLY A 618 -0.12 -7.24 4.20
N GLN A 619 1.21 -7.16 4.25
CA GLN A 619 2.09 -8.31 4.49
C GLN A 619 1.79 -9.04 5.81
N GLY A 620 1.15 -8.35 6.77
CA GLY A 620 0.70 -8.94 8.04
C GLY A 620 -0.71 -9.54 7.99
N LEU A 621 -1.48 -9.34 6.92
CA LEU A 621 -2.82 -9.90 6.76
C LEU A 621 -2.72 -11.40 6.47
N LYS A 622 -3.50 -12.17 7.22
CA LYS A 622 -3.73 -13.60 6.97
C LYS A 622 -5.22 -13.84 6.92
N PHE A 623 -5.61 -14.90 6.23
CA PHE A 623 -7.00 -15.33 6.19
C PHE A 623 -7.09 -16.85 6.32
N GLU A 624 -8.25 -17.29 6.80
CA GLU A 624 -8.63 -18.68 6.87
C GLU A 624 -9.90 -18.94 6.07
N TYR A 625 -10.12 -20.19 5.68
CA TYR A 625 -11.31 -20.57 4.92
C TYR A 625 -12.45 -20.98 5.85
N PHE A 626 -13.61 -20.41 5.59
CA PHE A 626 -14.86 -20.73 6.27
C PHE A 626 -15.96 -21.00 5.24
N ILE A 627 -17.03 -21.66 5.68
CA ILE A 627 -18.26 -21.84 4.91
C ILE A 627 -19.39 -21.14 5.63
N GLN A 628 -20.23 -20.45 4.88
CA GLN A 628 -21.48 -19.92 5.42
C GLN A 628 -22.50 -21.05 5.58
N CYS A 629 -23.14 -21.12 6.75
CA CYS A 629 -24.23 -22.06 7.00
C CYS A 629 -25.35 -21.90 5.94
N PRO A 630 -25.77 -22.99 5.25
CA PRO A 630 -26.82 -22.93 4.22
C PRO A 630 -28.18 -22.45 4.71
N GLU A 631 -28.53 -22.66 5.98
CA GLU A 631 -29.79 -22.20 6.58
C GLU A 631 -29.87 -20.66 6.70
N TYR A 632 -28.75 -19.97 6.50
CA TYR A 632 -28.71 -18.52 6.63
C TYR A 632 -28.69 -17.82 5.27
N ASN A 633 -29.82 -17.18 4.95
CA ASN A 633 -29.97 -16.43 3.69
C ASN A 633 -29.40 -15.00 3.73
N GLY A 634 -28.67 -14.58 4.76
CA GLY A 634 -28.15 -13.21 4.91
C GLY A 634 -26.62 -13.13 4.86
N VAL A 635 -26.04 -12.07 5.43
CA VAL A 635 -24.60 -12.00 5.77
C VAL A 635 -24.43 -11.93 7.29
N SER A 636 -23.69 -12.88 7.88
CA SER A 636 -23.43 -12.89 9.32
C SER A 636 -22.18 -13.70 9.60
N ILE A 637 -21.22 -13.09 10.29
CA ILE A 637 -20.00 -13.78 10.72
C ILE A 637 -20.30 -14.93 11.70
N ASN A 638 -21.38 -14.82 12.48
CA ASN A 638 -21.78 -15.87 13.42
C ASN A 638 -22.30 -17.14 12.69
N SER A 639 -22.64 -17.02 11.41
CA SER A 639 -23.07 -18.15 10.57
C SER A 639 -21.91 -18.94 9.95
N LEU A 640 -20.66 -18.53 10.18
CA LEU A 640 -19.49 -19.11 9.53
C LEU A 640 -18.96 -20.33 10.28
N VAL A 641 -18.64 -21.38 9.53
CA VAL A 641 -18.08 -22.63 10.04
C VAL A 641 -16.69 -22.85 9.43
N SER A 642 -15.67 -23.05 10.26
CA SER A 642 -14.29 -23.20 9.78
C SER A 642 -14.13 -24.44 8.90
N VAL A 643 -13.50 -24.28 7.74
CA VAL A 643 -13.19 -25.39 6.81
C VAL A 643 -12.34 -26.47 7.47
N SER A 644 -11.48 -26.09 8.44
CA SER A 644 -10.63 -27.04 9.18
C SER A 644 -11.44 -28.17 9.84
N ARG A 645 -12.67 -27.89 10.30
CA ARG A 645 -13.55 -28.88 10.94
C ARG A 645 -14.07 -29.93 9.97
N PHE A 646 -14.23 -29.60 8.69
CA PHE A 646 -14.72 -30.51 7.66
C PHE A 646 -13.65 -31.51 7.21
N LYS A 647 -12.36 -31.16 7.37
CA LYS A 647 -11.25 -32.09 7.06
C LYS A 647 -11.18 -33.29 7.99
N THR A 648 -11.65 -33.14 9.23
CA THR A 648 -11.54 -34.17 10.27
C THR A 648 -12.86 -34.85 10.61
N ASN A 649 -13.99 -34.27 10.22
CA ASN A 649 -15.32 -34.77 10.56
C ASN A 649 -16.16 -34.97 9.31
N ALA A 650 -16.91 -36.08 9.27
CA ALA A 650 -17.87 -36.36 8.19
C ALA A 650 -19.07 -35.41 8.21
N GLU A 651 -19.45 -34.95 9.39
CA GLU A 651 -20.55 -34.01 9.64
C GLU A 651 -20.07 -32.91 10.57
N VAL A 652 -20.42 -31.65 10.27
CA VAL A 652 -20.05 -30.49 11.08
C VAL A 652 -21.31 -29.74 11.50
N HIS A 653 -21.46 -29.56 12.81
CA HIS A 653 -22.58 -28.83 13.39
C HIS A 653 -22.33 -27.31 13.39
N CYS A 654 -23.29 -26.57 12.84
CA CYS A 654 -23.39 -25.12 12.94
C CYS A 654 -24.17 -24.76 14.22
N GLU A 655 -23.44 -24.31 15.24
CA GLU A 655 -24.00 -24.00 16.57
C GLU A 655 -25.07 -22.89 16.53
N PHE A 656 -24.93 -21.94 15.60
CA PHE A 656 -25.84 -20.80 15.54
C PHE A 656 -27.22 -21.15 14.96
N HIS A 657 -27.30 -22.10 14.03
CA HIS A 657 -28.55 -22.50 13.37
C HIS A 657 -29.04 -23.89 13.76
N ASP A 658 -28.31 -24.59 14.63
CA ASP A 658 -28.56 -25.99 14.98
C ASP A 658 -28.69 -26.89 13.73
N HIS A 659 -27.80 -26.67 12.76
CA HIS A 659 -27.83 -27.32 11.44
C HIS A 659 -26.58 -28.17 11.22
N ILE A 660 -26.76 -29.38 10.69
CA ILE A 660 -25.66 -30.30 10.37
C ILE A 660 -25.31 -30.15 8.90
N ILE A 661 -24.04 -29.86 8.63
CA ILE A 661 -23.49 -29.73 7.28
C ILE A 661 -22.63 -30.96 6.99
N GLU A 662 -22.99 -31.71 5.95
CA GLU A 662 -22.21 -32.85 5.48
C GLU A 662 -20.90 -32.40 4.83
N SER A 663 -19.78 -32.99 5.23
CA SER A 663 -18.45 -32.60 4.76
C SER A 663 -18.25 -32.78 3.25
N CYS A 664 -18.82 -33.84 2.67
CA CYS A 664 -18.77 -34.08 1.23
C CYS A 664 -19.40 -32.94 0.41
N THR A 665 -20.42 -32.25 0.93
CA THR A 665 -21.08 -31.14 0.21
C THR A 665 -20.21 -29.89 0.11
N VAL A 666 -19.20 -29.78 0.97
CA VAL A 666 -18.25 -28.66 1.01
C VAL A 666 -16.93 -29.06 0.37
N MET A 667 -16.33 -30.14 0.86
CA MET A 667 -14.98 -30.56 0.49
C MET A 667 -14.93 -30.90 -0.99
N ASN A 668 -15.84 -31.74 -1.49
CA ASN A 668 -15.86 -32.16 -2.89
C ASN A 668 -16.16 -31.01 -3.87
N VAL A 669 -16.68 -29.87 -3.40
CA VAL A 669 -17.01 -28.71 -4.23
C VAL A 669 -15.82 -27.75 -4.33
N TRP A 670 -15.19 -27.41 -3.20
CA TRP A 670 -14.20 -26.33 -3.13
C TRP A 670 -12.75 -26.79 -2.95
N PHE A 671 -12.54 -28.07 -2.68
CA PHE A 671 -11.24 -28.64 -2.37
C PHE A 671 -11.06 -29.91 -3.22
N GLU A 672 -9.86 -30.13 -3.74
CA GLU A 672 -9.54 -31.41 -4.37
C GLU A 672 -9.56 -32.51 -3.31
N ASP A 673 -10.00 -33.71 -3.67
CA ASP A 673 -9.86 -34.90 -2.84
C ASP A 673 -8.37 -35.09 -2.55
N GLN A 674 -7.98 -34.98 -1.27
CA GLN A 674 -6.59 -35.20 -0.83
C GLN A 674 -6.25 -36.69 -0.76
#